data_AF-A0A448YND0-F1
#
_entry.id   AF-A0A448YND0-F1
#
_cell.length_a   1.000
_cell.length_b   1.000
_cell.length_c   1.000
_cell.angle_alpha   90.00
_cell.angle_beta   90.00
_cell.angle_gamma   90.00
#
_symmetry.space_group_name_H-M   'P 1'
#
loop_
_entity.id
_entity.type
_entity.pdbx_description
1 polymer ?
#
loop_
_entity_poly.entity_id
_entity_poly.type
_entity_poly.pdbx_seq_one_letter_code
_entity_poly.pdbx_strand_id
1 'polypeptide(L)'
;MPSDIDLIERDLKGLSLADMRTHSTKTTSEIALELFELASAKEHVGLLTEAADYYRKAYKLDDRVDMRYREKLINDLPPLEKRAGGIPKVDHRFRKLDLSKIKVRRLLESFRECRFEPLDEARPVYLSILPDEIVMRILRLLIVDNPTSWFSFSMTCKKLAYLGFYDTTVVGEVSDKSEFSPSSPHDILTQSALKFVVFLHRTFNGRRKTLLEHRQVVQKELDQGGQLHFLEETAYIRDDPNWKCLPAHPKLQCRKVEITGPPDAKMIVNAFNTNVQTYMTDFEDSCAPTWHNMIYGQVNLYDAVRDKIDFTNEKTGKRYKIKKEGRRVPVMIVRPRGWHMVDRHILVDGEPISASILDFGLFFFHNAKYLISQGLGPFFYLPKMEHWKEAKLWDDIFAVSEDSIEIPRGTIKATVLIETLPISYQLDEVLYALREHSSGLNCGRWDYMFSTIKRLRNQKEHILPDRHQVTMTVPFMSNYVKQLIKVCHKRGVHAMGGMAAFIPRKDDPVKNAEALQAVHNDKLREVLAGHDGTWIAHPGLLATARSVFEEYMPTPNQVFKQKPETSISEADLVDTNIEGGQITRKGVDANIYIGLNYMESWLRGYGCVPINHMMEDAATAEVSRLSLFTWSHHGVILQDTKEKFTPELAVKIINDEAKKLATTEGNKFAEAAKALTDEISDKKPVAEFLTDILYPQIATTGKPLDVNSLKA
;
A
#
# COMPACT_ATOMS: atom_id res chain seq x y z
N MET A 1 -21.29 -18.50 51.39
CA MET A 1 -20.03 -18.20 52.11
C MET A 1 -19.36 -17.07 51.33
N PRO A 2 -18.77 -16.05 51.98
CA PRO A 2 -18.03 -15.00 51.27
C PRO A 2 -16.90 -15.64 50.45
N SER A 3 -16.55 -15.07 49.30
CA SER A 3 -15.35 -15.50 48.58
C SER A 3 -14.11 -15.13 49.38
N ASP A 4 -12.99 -15.83 49.19
CA ASP A 4 -11.72 -15.50 49.88
C ASP A 4 -11.30 -14.05 49.63
N ILE A 5 -11.64 -13.49 48.48
CA ILE A 5 -11.41 -12.09 48.11
C ILE A 5 -12.27 -11.12 48.93
N ASP A 6 -13.52 -11.48 49.27
CA ASP A 6 -14.40 -10.65 50.10
C ASP A 6 -13.90 -10.57 51.55
N LEU A 7 -13.27 -11.65 52.04
CA LEU A 7 -12.63 -11.68 53.35
C LEU A 7 -11.36 -10.83 53.37
N ILE A 8 -10.53 -10.92 52.33
CA ILE A 8 -9.34 -10.06 52.15
C ILE A 8 -9.75 -8.59 52.11
N GLU A 9 -10.79 -8.24 51.35
CA GLU A 9 -11.28 -6.87 51.30
C GLU A 9 -11.74 -6.40 52.68
N ARG A 10 -12.50 -7.21 53.41
CA ARG A 10 -13.00 -6.83 54.74
C ARG A 10 -11.86 -6.62 55.75
N ASP A 11 -10.82 -7.45 55.70
CA ASP A 11 -9.69 -7.39 56.63
C ASP A 11 -8.75 -6.22 56.35
N LEU A 12 -8.64 -5.76 55.10
CA LEU A 12 -7.70 -4.71 54.69
C LEU A 12 -8.34 -3.34 54.46
N LYS A 13 -9.66 -3.27 54.34
CA LYS A 13 -10.41 -2.04 54.07
C LYS A 13 -10.38 -1.11 55.27
N GLY A 14 -9.89 0.10 55.04
CA GLY A 14 -9.80 1.16 56.07
C GLY A 14 -8.47 1.24 56.81
N LEU A 15 -7.56 0.27 56.63
CA LEU A 15 -6.21 0.35 57.21
C LEU A 15 -5.32 1.34 56.46
N SER A 16 -4.51 2.10 57.20
CA SER A 16 -3.48 2.95 56.62
C SER A 16 -2.24 2.14 56.24
N LEU A 17 -1.36 2.69 55.39
CA LEU A 17 -0.08 2.04 55.07
C LEU A 17 0.82 1.84 56.30
N ALA A 18 0.66 2.66 57.35
CA ALA A 18 1.40 2.48 58.59
C ALA A 18 0.86 1.27 59.38
N ASP A 19 -0.47 1.14 59.47
CA ASP A 19 -1.13 0.01 60.15
C ASP A 19 -0.88 -1.32 59.44
N MET A 20 -0.81 -1.29 58.11
CA MET A 20 -0.46 -2.46 57.29
C MET A 20 1.00 -2.91 57.49
N ARG A 21 1.91 -2.01 57.88
CA ARG A 21 3.32 -2.36 58.16
C ARG A 21 3.54 -2.91 59.56
N THR A 22 2.62 -2.63 60.49
CA THR A 22 2.69 -3.06 61.89
C THR A 22 1.60 -4.08 62.24
N HIS A 23 1.02 -4.72 61.21
CA HIS A 23 -0.10 -5.64 61.36
C HIS A 23 0.25 -6.80 62.31
N SER A 24 -0.65 -7.07 63.26
CA SER A 24 -0.36 -7.96 64.40
C SER A 24 -0.22 -9.45 64.02
N THR A 25 -0.76 -9.86 62.88
CA THR A 25 -0.87 -11.29 62.49
C THR A 25 -0.32 -11.63 61.11
N LYS A 26 0.04 -10.63 60.28
CA LYS A 26 0.49 -10.84 58.90
C LYS A 26 1.72 -9.98 58.63
N THR A 27 2.67 -10.51 57.88
CA THR A 27 3.85 -9.77 57.45
C THR A 27 3.48 -8.75 56.37
N THR A 28 4.31 -7.70 56.24
CA THR A 28 4.15 -6.68 55.20
C THR A 28 4.06 -7.29 53.79
N SER A 29 4.81 -8.36 53.54
CA SER A 29 4.82 -9.06 52.25
C SER A 29 3.55 -9.87 51.99
N GLU A 30 2.99 -10.52 53.02
CA GLU A 30 1.70 -11.22 52.90
C GLU A 30 0.55 -10.24 52.64
N ILE A 31 0.55 -9.10 53.32
CA ILE A 31 -0.46 -8.04 53.10
C ILE A 31 -0.32 -7.43 51.72
N ALA A 32 0.91 -7.21 51.24
CA ALA A 32 1.13 -6.73 49.88
C ALA A 32 0.56 -7.72 48.84
N LEU A 33 0.77 -9.02 49.04
CA LEU A 33 0.26 -10.07 48.16
C LEU A 33 -1.28 -10.12 48.14
N GLU A 34 -1.92 -10.03 49.31
CA GLU A 34 -3.38 -9.99 49.43
C GLU A 34 -3.99 -8.74 48.78
N LEU A 35 -3.33 -7.58 48.91
CA LEU A 35 -3.73 -6.35 48.21
C LEU A 35 -3.61 -6.50 46.69
N PHE A 36 -2.58 -7.20 46.21
CA PHE A 36 -2.39 -7.46 44.78
C PHE A 36 -3.44 -8.43 44.23
N GLU A 37 -3.81 -9.46 45.01
CA GLU A 37 -4.91 -10.38 44.71
C GLU A 37 -6.26 -9.68 44.63
N LEU A 38 -6.54 -8.84 45.62
CA LEU A 38 -7.76 -8.03 45.64
C LEU A 38 -7.79 -7.07 44.44
N ALA A 39 -6.67 -6.43 44.10
CA ALA A 39 -6.58 -5.56 42.94
C ALA A 39 -6.85 -6.30 41.63
N SER A 40 -6.25 -7.48 41.44
CA SER A 40 -6.45 -8.34 40.26
C SER A 40 -7.90 -8.80 40.12
N ALA A 41 -8.55 -9.15 41.23
CA ALA A 41 -9.96 -9.51 41.25
C ALA A 41 -10.88 -8.33 40.86
N LYS A 42 -10.60 -7.12 41.38
CA LYS A 42 -11.36 -5.90 41.06
C LYS A 42 -11.19 -5.48 39.61
N GLU A 43 -10.00 -5.64 39.06
CA GLU A 43 -9.72 -5.43 37.63
C GLU A 43 -10.54 -6.39 36.76
N HIS A 44 -10.61 -7.67 37.15
CA HIS A 44 -11.35 -8.68 36.37
C HIS A 44 -12.87 -8.42 36.30
N VAL A 45 -13.44 -7.79 37.33
CA VAL A 45 -14.87 -7.38 37.35
C VAL A 45 -15.10 -5.95 36.85
N GLY A 46 -14.07 -5.27 36.30
CA GLY A 46 -14.19 -3.96 35.67
C GLY A 46 -14.15 -2.74 36.62
N LEU A 47 -13.82 -2.93 37.90
CA LEU A 47 -13.71 -1.85 38.90
C LEU A 47 -12.31 -1.24 38.91
N LEU A 48 -11.93 -0.60 37.79
CA LEU A 48 -10.56 -0.18 37.49
C LEU A 48 -9.98 0.87 38.47
N THR A 49 -10.81 1.77 38.99
CA THR A 49 -10.36 2.81 39.94
C THR A 49 -9.96 2.20 41.28
N GLU A 50 -10.75 1.27 41.81
CA GLU A 50 -10.45 0.55 43.05
C GLU A 50 -9.25 -0.38 42.87
N ALA A 51 -9.18 -1.08 41.74
CA ALA A 51 -8.05 -1.95 41.40
C ALA A 51 -6.72 -1.17 41.40
N ALA A 52 -6.69 0.00 40.75
CA ALA A 52 -5.50 0.85 40.70
C ALA A 52 -5.04 1.31 42.09
N ASP A 53 -5.96 1.62 43.01
CA ASP A 53 -5.63 2.04 44.36
C ASP A 53 -5.07 0.89 45.21
N TYR A 54 -5.61 -0.32 45.06
CA TYR A 54 -5.07 -1.50 45.72
C TYR A 54 -3.71 -1.91 45.16
N TYR A 55 -3.50 -1.88 43.84
CA TYR A 55 -2.17 -2.09 43.24
C TYR A 55 -1.13 -1.09 43.77
N ARG A 56 -1.47 0.20 43.85
CA ARG A 56 -0.57 1.22 44.40
C ARG A 56 -0.21 0.95 45.86
N LYS A 57 -1.15 0.48 46.67
CA LYS A 57 -0.87 0.13 48.07
C LYS A 57 0.02 -1.11 48.15
N ALA A 58 -0.24 -2.14 47.34
CA ALA A 58 0.59 -3.34 47.26
C ALA A 58 2.07 -3.01 46.94
N TYR A 59 2.31 -2.22 45.88
CA TYR A 59 3.67 -1.82 45.49
C TYR A 59 4.37 -0.88 46.48
N LYS A 60 3.63 -0.17 47.34
CA LYS A 60 4.22 0.65 48.43
C LYS A 60 4.64 -0.17 49.65
N LEU A 61 4.14 -1.40 49.76
CA LEU A 61 4.47 -2.34 50.83
C LEU A 61 5.54 -3.35 50.37
N ASP A 62 5.48 -3.78 49.12
CA ASP A 62 6.48 -4.67 48.51
C ASP A 62 6.63 -4.35 47.01
N ASP A 63 7.79 -3.83 46.65
CA ASP A 63 8.18 -3.44 45.29
C ASP A 63 8.42 -4.63 44.34
N ARG A 64 8.35 -5.87 44.85
CA ARG A 64 8.43 -7.13 44.07
C ARG A 64 7.16 -7.98 44.18
N VAL A 65 6.05 -7.40 44.64
CA VAL A 65 4.79 -8.11 44.89
C VAL A 65 4.24 -8.83 43.64
N ASP A 66 4.45 -8.27 42.45
CA ASP A 66 4.02 -8.87 41.18
C ASP A 66 4.76 -10.16 40.83
N MET A 67 6.07 -10.22 41.14
CA MET A 67 6.85 -11.45 40.96
C MET A 67 6.39 -12.54 41.92
N ARG A 68 6.14 -12.18 43.19
CA ARG A 68 5.64 -13.11 44.22
C ARG A 68 4.23 -13.61 43.92
N TYR A 69 3.36 -12.74 43.39
CA TYR A 69 2.03 -13.13 42.93
C TYR A 69 2.09 -14.13 41.77
N ARG A 70 2.99 -13.93 40.81
CA ARG A 70 3.21 -14.90 39.72
C ARG A 70 3.75 -16.23 40.22
N GLU A 71 4.68 -16.22 41.17
CA GLU A 71 5.20 -17.44 41.80
C GLU A 71 4.10 -18.21 42.54
N LYS A 72 3.22 -17.52 43.27
CA LYS A 72 2.04 -18.12 43.91
C LYS A 72 1.10 -18.74 42.89
N LEU A 73 0.74 -18.03 41.82
CA LEU A 73 -0.11 -18.57 40.75
C LEU A 73 0.48 -19.83 40.11
N ILE A 74 1.81 -19.88 39.93
CA ILE A 74 2.49 -21.07 39.38
C ILE A 74 2.41 -22.25 40.36
N ASN A 75 2.53 -22.00 41.66
CA ASN A 75 2.44 -23.04 42.69
C ASN A 75 0.99 -23.55 42.88
N ASP A 76 -0.01 -22.71 42.63
CA ASP A 76 -1.44 -23.03 42.75
C ASP A 76 -2.00 -23.73 41.50
N LEU A 77 -1.22 -23.84 40.41
CA LEU A 77 -1.61 -24.64 39.25
C LEU A 77 -1.79 -26.11 39.67
N PRO A 78 -2.86 -26.80 39.21
CA PRO A 78 -3.02 -28.21 39.49
C PRO A 78 -1.79 -28.98 38.96
N PRO A 79 -1.31 -30.01 39.70
CA PRO A 79 -0.26 -30.86 39.18
C PRO A 79 -0.71 -31.43 37.85
N LEU A 80 0.11 -31.23 36.80
CA LEU A 80 -0.13 -31.79 35.47
C LEU A 80 -0.56 -33.25 35.61
N GLU A 81 -1.75 -33.60 35.09
CA GLU A 81 -2.24 -34.98 35.09
C GLU A 81 -1.13 -35.89 34.56
N LYS A 82 -0.62 -36.77 35.43
CA LYS A 82 0.26 -37.85 35.00
C LYS A 82 -0.56 -38.76 34.10
N ARG A 83 -0.40 -38.60 32.77
CA ARG A 83 -0.90 -39.55 31.79
C ARG A 83 -0.57 -40.96 32.27
N ALA A 84 -1.59 -41.81 32.38
CA ALA A 84 -1.44 -43.23 32.65
C ALA A 84 -0.66 -43.86 31.48
N GLY A 85 0.64 -43.98 31.68
CA GLY A 85 1.62 -44.26 30.61
C GLY A 85 2.82 -43.35 30.82
N GLY A 86 3.62 -43.66 31.84
CA GLY A 86 4.72 -42.83 32.29
C GLY A 86 5.60 -42.28 31.16
N ILE A 87 6.05 -41.04 31.32
CA ILE A 87 7.04 -40.41 30.46
C ILE A 87 8.30 -41.30 30.48
N PRO A 88 8.84 -41.72 29.33
CA PRO A 88 10.12 -42.42 29.29
C PRO A 88 11.16 -41.56 30.01
N LYS A 89 11.90 -42.13 30.97
CA LYS A 89 12.98 -41.42 31.66
C LYS A 89 13.96 -40.85 30.63
N VAL A 90 13.95 -39.53 30.44
CA VAL A 90 14.94 -38.83 29.63
C VAL A 90 16.22 -38.74 30.46
N ASP A 91 17.26 -39.42 30.00
CA ASP A 91 18.62 -39.28 30.54
C ASP A 91 19.09 -37.84 30.31
N HIS A 92 19.29 -37.07 31.39
CA HIS A 92 19.73 -35.67 31.33
C HIS A 92 21.21 -35.50 30.96
N ARG A 93 21.89 -36.52 30.43
CA ARG A 93 23.16 -36.34 29.74
C ARG A 93 22.94 -35.91 28.30
N PHE A 94 22.64 -34.63 28.07
CA PHE A 94 22.77 -34.06 26.73
C PHE A 94 24.26 -34.04 26.32
N ARG A 95 24.73 -35.13 25.72
CA ARG A 95 25.90 -35.07 24.83
C ARG A 95 25.47 -34.27 23.60
N LYS A 96 26.13 -33.14 23.38
CA LYS A 96 26.04 -32.35 22.14
C LYS A 96 26.11 -33.33 20.96
N LEU A 97 25.04 -33.42 20.18
CA LEU A 97 24.97 -34.38 19.08
C LEU A 97 26.01 -33.98 18.04
N ASP A 98 27.04 -34.81 17.87
CA ASP A 98 28.03 -34.62 16.83
C ASP A 98 27.42 -35.04 15.48
N LEU A 99 26.85 -34.05 14.78
CA LEU A 99 26.17 -34.22 13.51
C LEU A 99 27.07 -34.82 12.41
N SER A 100 28.40 -34.80 12.60
CA SER A 100 29.36 -35.44 11.68
C SER A 100 29.30 -36.97 11.68
N LYS A 101 28.69 -37.57 12.73
CA LYS A 101 28.52 -39.03 12.86
C LYS A 101 27.19 -39.55 12.33
N ILE A 102 26.25 -38.66 12.00
CA ILE A 102 25.00 -39.06 11.36
C ILE A 102 25.31 -39.43 9.92
N LYS A 103 25.27 -40.73 9.61
CA LYS A 103 25.39 -41.22 8.24
C LYS A 103 24.09 -40.95 7.49
N VAL A 104 23.89 -39.69 7.08
CA VAL A 104 22.66 -39.15 6.48
C VAL A 104 22.13 -40.03 5.36
N ARG A 105 23.00 -40.58 4.49
CA ARG A 105 22.58 -41.51 3.42
C ARG A 105 21.92 -42.79 3.95
N ARG A 106 22.47 -43.39 5.01
CA ARG A 106 21.93 -44.62 5.61
C ARG A 106 20.61 -44.34 6.34
N LEU A 107 20.47 -43.15 6.92
CA LEU A 107 19.22 -42.69 7.52
C LEU A 107 18.15 -42.46 6.45
N LEU A 108 18.47 -41.77 5.37
CA LEU A 108 17.57 -41.58 4.22
C LEU A 108 17.19 -42.92 3.56
N GLU A 109 18.12 -43.86 3.43
CA GLU A 109 17.85 -45.22 2.96
C GLU A 109 16.93 -46.01 3.90
N SER A 110 16.97 -45.75 5.21
CA SER A 110 16.05 -46.39 6.15
C SER A 110 14.60 -45.92 6.00
N PHE A 111 14.37 -44.78 5.35
CA PHE A 111 13.04 -44.28 4.99
C PHE A 111 12.65 -44.60 3.54
N ARG A 112 13.49 -45.32 2.78
CA ARG A 112 13.24 -45.63 1.35
C ARG A 112 11.93 -46.40 1.13
N GLU A 113 11.57 -47.25 2.08
CA GLU A 113 10.34 -48.06 2.06
C GLU A 113 9.20 -47.41 2.85
N CYS A 114 9.43 -46.28 3.54
CA CYS A 114 8.40 -45.55 4.25
C CYS A 114 7.50 -44.82 3.25
N ARG A 115 6.27 -45.32 3.08
CA ARG A 115 5.21 -44.59 2.41
C ARG A 115 4.43 -43.79 3.44
N PHE A 116 4.25 -42.50 3.16
CA PHE A 116 3.23 -41.71 3.83
C PHE A 116 1.90 -42.03 3.16
N GLU A 117 1.05 -42.79 3.83
CA GLU A 117 -0.35 -42.92 3.46
C GLU A 117 -1.16 -42.01 4.40
N PRO A 118 -1.74 -40.90 3.90
CA PRO A 118 -2.59 -40.06 4.72
C PRO A 118 -3.79 -40.89 5.20
N LEU A 119 -3.97 -40.94 6.52
CA LEU A 119 -4.99 -41.74 7.21
C LEU A 119 -6.45 -41.35 6.87
N ASP A 120 -6.70 -40.40 5.95
CA ASP A 120 -8.00 -39.76 5.81
C ASP A 120 -8.41 -39.30 4.38
N GLU A 121 -7.84 -39.86 3.31
CA GLU A 121 -8.32 -39.57 1.94
C GLU A 121 -9.52 -40.45 1.51
N ALA A 122 -9.79 -41.55 2.22
CA ALA A 122 -10.85 -42.51 1.88
C ALA A 122 -12.17 -42.30 2.63
N ARG A 123 -12.27 -41.32 3.55
CA ARG A 123 -13.53 -41.03 4.24
C ARG A 123 -14.46 -40.22 3.33
N PRO A 124 -15.75 -40.59 3.22
CA PRO A 124 -16.71 -39.80 2.46
C PRO A 124 -16.81 -38.40 3.08
N VAL A 125 -16.60 -37.36 2.28
CA VAL A 125 -16.84 -35.98 2.72
C VAL A 125 -18.34 -35.79 2.82
N TYR A 126 -18.91 -35.93 4.01
CA TYR A 126 -20.36 -35.84 4.25
C TYR A 126 -20.97 -34.47 3.85
N LEU A 127 -20.14 -33.44 3.67
CA LEU A 127 -20.55 -32.16 3.10
C LEU A 127 -20.97 -32.27 1.62
N SER A 128 -20.40 -33.23 0.88
CA SER A 128 -20.72 -33.43 -0.54
C SER A 128 -22.11 -34.04 -0.76
N ILE A 129 -22.67 -34.73 0.25
CA ILE A 129 -23.99 -35.35 0.18
C ILE A 129 -25.12 -34.44 0.70
N LEU A 130 -24.79 -33.24 1.20
CA LEU A 130 -25.82 -32.30 1.66
C LEU A 130 -26.66 -31.79 0.46
N PRO A 131 -27.99 -31.63 0.65
CA PRO A 131 -28.85 -30.93 -0.31
C PRO A 131 -28.41 -29.49 -0.52
N ASP A 132 -28.62 -28.98 -1.73
CA ASP A 132 -28.13 -27.65 -2.13
C ASP A 132 -28.78 -26.52 -1.30
N GLU A 133 -30.00 -26.70 -0.82
CA GLU A 133 -30.69 -25.75 0.06
C GLU A 133 -30.00 -25.61 1.43
N ILE A 134 -29.47 -26.71 1.97
CA ILE A 134 -28.75 -26.72 3.24
C ILE A 134 -27.36 -26.10 3.05
N VAL A 135 -26.68 -26.44 1.96
CA VAL A 135 -25.41 -25.81 1.58
C VAL A 135 -25.60 -24.30 1.44
N MET A 136 -26.63 -23.84 0.72
CA MET A 136 -26.95 -22.41 0.57
C MET A 136 -27.26 -21.73 1.91
N ARG A 137 -27.92 -22.43 2.84
CA ARG A 137 -28.19 -21.88 4.18
C ARG A 137 -26.92 -21.76 5.01
N ILE A 138 -26.05 -22.76 4.98
CA ILE A 138 -24.73 -22.73 5.64
C ILE A 138 -23.90 -21.60 5.05
N LEU A 139 -23.83 -21.47 3.72
CA LEU A 139 -23.10 -20.40 3.05
C LEU A 139 -23.65 -19.02 3.43
N ARG A 140 -24.96 -18.83 3.48
CA ARG A 140 -25.55 -17.56 3.96
C ARG A 140 -25.19 -17.25 5.40
N LEU A 141 -25.21 -18.25 6.29
CA LEU A 141 -24.81 -18.05 7.68
C LEU A 141 -23.32 -17.70 7.78
N LEU A 142 -22.46 -18.43 7.07
CA LEU A 142 -21.02 -18.19 7.06
C LEU A 142 -20.68 -16.82 6.47
N ILE A 143 -21.31 -16.42 5.36
CA ILE A 143 -21.09 -15.10 4.73
C ILE A 143 -21.52 -13.96 5.67
N VAL A 144 -22.62 -14.15 6.41
CA VAL A 144 -23.15 -13.14 7.34
C VAL A 144 -22.33 -13.07 8.63
N ASP A 145 -21.89 -14.20 9.17
CA ASP A 145 -21.20 -14.29 10.46
C ASP A 145 -19.69 -14.06 10.33
N ASN A 146 -19.04 -14.74 9.38
CA ASN A 146 -17.61 -14.59 9.12
C ASN A 146 -17.25 -14.93 7.65
N PRO A 147 -17.06 -13.90 6.79
CA PRO A 147 -16.72 -14.08 5.37
C PRO A 147 -15.47 -14.95 5.10
N THR A 148 -14.52 -15.01 6.04
CA THR A 148 -13.33 -15.87 5.90
C THR A 148 -13.65 -17.35 6.09
N SER A 149 -14.64 -17.67 6.93
CA SER A 149 -15.07 -19.06 7.18
C SER A 149 -15.75 -19.68 5.97
N TRP A 150 -16.35 -18.85 5.09
CA TRP A 150 -16.85 -19.31 3.79
C TRP A 150 -15.73 -19.87 2.90
N PHE A 151 -14.53 -19.27 2.92
CA PHE A 151 -13.41 -19.74 2.09
C PHE A 151 -12.89 -21.09 2.60
N SER A 152 -12.67 -21.21 3.90
CA SER A 152 -12.30 -22.48 4.53
C SER A 152 -13.37 -23.55 4.24
N PHE A 153 -14.65 -23.19 4.29
CA PHE A 153 -15.76 -24.07 3.96
C PHE A 153 -15.77 -24.49 2.48
N SER A 154 -15.56 -23.56 1.54
CA SER A 154 -15.53 -23.87 0.11
C SER A 154 -14.34 -24.76 -0.27
N MET A 155 -13.25 -24.70 0.49
CA MET A 155 -12.07 -25.55 0.32
C MET A 155 -12.22 -26.97 0.93
N THR A 156 -13.27 -27.24 1.72
CA THR A 156 -13.43 -28.54 2.41
C THR A 156 -13.88 -29.69 1.52
N CYS A 157 -14.50 -29.43 0.35
CA CYS A 157 -14.82 -30.51 -0.59
C CYS A 157 -14.97 -30.01 -2.03
N LYS A 158 -14.71 -30.90 -3.01
CA LYS A 158 -14.79 -30.61 -4.45
C LYS A 158 -16.13 -30.01 -4.88
N LYS A 159 -17.27 -30.48 -4.31
CA LYS A 159 -18.60 -29.94 -4.59
C LYS A 159 -18.72 -28.46 -4.20
N LEU A 160 -18.10 -28.06 -3.08
CA LEU A 160 -18.14 -26.69 -2.56
C LEU A 160 -17.09 -25.79 -3.23
N ALA A 161 -15.96 -26.36 -3.64
CA ALA A 161 -14.93 -25.64 -4.40
C ALA A 161 -15.46 -25.11 -5.74
N TYR A 162 -16.42 -25.84 -6.34
CA TYR A 162 -17.11 -25.43 -7.57
C TYR A 162 -17.90 -24.12 -7.41
N LEU A 163 -18.43 -23.85 -6.20
CA LEU A 163 -19.22 -22.64 -5.93
C LEU A 163 -18.36 -21.36 -5.93
N GLY A 164 -17.04 -21.47 -5.77
CA GLY A 164 -16.09 -20.35 -5.81
C GLY A 164 -15.61 -19.97 -7.22
N PHE A 165 -15.86 -20.80 -8.25
CA PHE A 165 -15.22 -20.69 -9.56
C PHE A 165 -16.14 -20.82 -10.76
N TYR A 166 -17.39 -21.23 -10.54
CA TYR A 166 -18.33 -21.58 -11.60
C TYR A 166 -18.51 -20.50 -12.68
N ASP A 167 -18.15 -19.25 -12.38
CA ASP A 167 -18.27 -18.11 -13.28
C ASP A 167 -16.99 -17.25 -13.35
N THR A 168 -15.82 -17.89 -13.27
CA THR A 168 -14.53 -17.23 -13.53
C THR A 168 -14.01 -17.60 -14.92
N THR A 169 -13.72 -16.59 -15.73
CA THR A 169 -13.20 -16.78 -17.09
C THR A 169 -11.87 -16.03 -17.24
N VAL A 170 -10.81 -16.75 -17.61
CA VAL A 170 -9.52 -16.15 -17.95
C VAL A 170 -9.42 -16.07 -19.48
N VAL A 171 -9.35 -14.85 -20.01
CA VAL A 171 -9.13 -14.58 -21.45
C VAL A 171 -7.76 -13.97 -21.70
N GLY A 172 -6.96 -13.72 -20.67
CA GLY A 172 -5.54 -13.41 -20.79
C GLY A 172 -4.73 -14.66 -21.15
N GLU A 173 -3.69 -14.48 -21.96
CA GLU A 173 -2.74 -15.56 -22.27
C GLU A 173 -1.98 -16.01 -21.00
N VAL A 174 -1.98 -17.31 -20.71
CA VAL A 174 -1.15 -17.89 -19.65
C VAL A 174 0.02 -18.62 -20.30
N SER A 175 1.13 -17.89 -20.50
CA SER A 175 2.33 -18.40 -21.18
C SER A 175 3.18 -19.28 -20.27
N ASP A 176 3.67 -20.41 -20.80
CA ASP A 176 4.73 -21.23 -20.20
C ASP A 176 6.14 -20.67 -20.45
N LYS A 177 6.27 -19.73 -21.39
CA LYS A 177 7.55 -19.14 -21.77
C LYS A 177 8.05 -18.23 -20.65
N SER A 178 9.26 -18.51 -20.18
CA SER A 178 10.04 -17.61 -19.35
C SER A 178 10.79 -16.59 -20.22
N GLU A 179 10.89 -15.33 -19.79
CA GLU A 179 11.62 -14.30 -20.55
C GLU A 179 12.99 -13.95 -19.95
N PHE A 180 12.99 -13.22 -18.83
CA PHE A 180 14.21 -12.71 -18.19
C PHE A 180 14.47 -13.33 -16.80
N SER A 181 13.59 -14.24 -16.40
CA SER A 181 13.52 -14.87 -15.09
C SER A 181 13.20 -16.35 -15.30
N PRO A 182 13.58 -17.28 -14.39
CA PRO A 182 13.34 -18.71 -14.59
C PRO A 182 11.86 -19.13 -14.50
N SER A 183 11.02 -18.34 -13.83
CA SER A 183 9.58 -18.59 -13.73
C SER A 183 8.83 -18.01 -14.93
N SER A 184 7.60 -18.46 -15.16
CA SER A 184 6.72 -17.98 -16.25
C SER A 184 5.35 -17.54 -15.72
N PRO A 185 4.51 -16.89 -16.56
CA PRO A 185 3.12 -16.59 -16.21
C PRO A 185 2.32 -17.78 -15.65
N HIS A 186 2.60 -19.00 -16.12
CA HIS A 186 1.98 -20.23 -15.62
C HIS A 186 2.32 -20.56 -14.15
N ASP A 187 3.45 -20.08 -13.62
CA ASP A 187 3.79 -20.23 -12.20
C ASP A 187 3.08 -19.19 -11.30
N ILE A 188 2.57 -18.11 -11.89
CA ILE A 188 1.88 -17.03 -11.16
C ILE A 188 0.37 -17.23 -11.21
N LEU A 189 -0.19 -17.54 -12.36
CA LEU A 189 -1.63 -17.76 -12.54
C LEU A 189 -1.98 -19.23 -12.25
N THR A 190 -1.75 -19.66 -11.01
CA THR A 190 -2.17 -20.98 -10.53
C THR A 190 -3.64 -20.97 -10.12
N GLN A 191 -4.25 -22.15 -10.04
CA GLN A 191 -5.62 -22.31 -9.53
C GLN A 191 -5.73 -21.68 -8.15
N SER A 192 -4.82 -22.04 -7.22
CA SER A 192 -4.80 -21.51 -5.85
C SER A 192 -4.67 -19.99 -5.78
N ALA A 193 -3.80 -19.39 -6.59
CA ALA A 193 -3.64 -17.94 -6.65
C ALA A 193 -4.90 -17.25 -7.19
N LEU A 194 -5.50 -17.79 -8.25
CA LEU A 194 -6.77 -17.29 -8.76
C LEU A 194 -7.89 -17.43 -7.73
N LYS A 195 -7.92 -18.50 -6.90
CA LYS A 195 -8.97 -18.68 -5.87
C LYS A 195 -8.95 -17.54 -4.89
N PHE A 196 -7.75 -17.19 -4.46
CA PHE A 196 -7.53 -16.11 -3.54
C PHE A 196 -7.95 -14.76 -4.12
N VAL A 197 -7.53 -14.44 -5.35
CA VAL A 197 -7.87 -13.14 -5.97
C VAL A 197 -9.37 -13.03 -6.27
N VAL A 198 -10.00 -14.09 -6.79
CA VAL A 198 -11.46 -14.12 -7.07
C VAL A 198 -12.27 -13.99 -5.77
N PHE A 199 -11.83 -14.64 -4.70
CA PHE A 199 -12.44 -14.50 -3.37
C PHE A 199 -12.41 -13.05 -2.89
N LEU A 200 -11.24 -12.40 -2.94
CA LEU A 200 -11.13 -10.98 -2.57
C LEU A 200 -12.03 -10.12 -3.45
N HIS A 201 -12.07 -10.39 -4.76
CA HIS A 201 -12.92 -9.65 -5.69
C HIS A 201 -14.41 -9.77 -5.32
N ARG A 202 -14.93 -10.99 -5.16
CA ARG A 202 -16.35 -11.19 -4.80
C ARG A 202 -16.71 -10.59 -3.46
N THR A 203 -15.78 -10.61 -2.50
CA THR A 203 -16.00 -10.05 -1.16
C THR A 203 -16.06 -8.52 -1.18
N PHE A 204 -15.22 -7.87 -1.99
CA PHE A 204 -14.95 -6.42 -1.84
C PHE A 204 -15.32 -5.56 -3.05
N ASN A 205 -15.53 -6.12 -4.25
CA ASN A 205 -15.78 -5.35 -5.46
C ASN A 205 -17.09 -4.55 -5.40
N GLY A 206 -18.13 -5.08 -4.75
CA GLY A 206 -19.39 -4.35 -4.54
C GLY A 206 -19.16 -3.03 -3.79
N ARG A 207 -18.46 -3.10 -2.65
CA ARG A 207 -18.09 -1.91 -1.88
C ARG A 207 -17.15 -0.97 -2.64
N ARG A 208 -16.20 -1.51 -3.41
CA ARG A 208 -15.33 -0.70 -4.30
C ARG A 208 -16.17 0.13 -5.26
N LYS A 209 -17.15 -0.48 -5.96
CA LYS A 209 -18.03 0.22 -6.91
C LYS A 209 -18.84 1.32 -6.22
N THR A 210 -19.44 1.04 -5.05
CA THR A 210 -20.17 2.07 -4.27
C THR A 210 -19.28 3.26 -3.89
N LEU A 211 -18.01 3.03 -3.55
CA LEU A 211 -17.07 4.11 -3.24
C LEU A 211 -16.72 4.93 -4.49
N LEU A 212 -16.56 4.30 -5.65
CA LEU A 212 -16.35 5.00 -6.93
C LEU A 212 -17.59 5.81 -7.35
N GLU A 213 -18.79 5.29 -7.12
CA GLU A 213 -20.04 6.04 -7.33
C GLU A 213 -20.12 7.26 -6.41
N HIS A 214 -19.70 7.13 -5.16
CA HIS A 214 -19.64 8.25 -4.22
C HIS A 214 -18.72 9.37 -4.69
N ARG A 215 -17.57 9.06 -5.34
CA ARG A 215 -16.72 10.08 -5.97
C ARG A 215 -17.49 10.92 -6.99
N GLN A 216 -18.39 10.31 -7.75
CA GLN A 216 -19.22 11.01 -8.73
C GLN A 216 -20.29 11.89 -8.07
N VAL A 217 -20.79 11.52 -6.89
CA VAL A 217 -21.69 12.37 -6.11
C VAL A 217 -20.97 13.64 -5.65
N VAL A 218 -19.80 13.48 -5.02
CA VAL A 218 -18.95 14.61 -4.58
C VAL A 218 -18.60 15.50 -5.77
N GLN A 219 -18.25 14.92 -6.91
CA GLN A 219 -17.93 15.71 -8.10
C GLN A 219 -19.12 16.56 -8.58
N LYS A 220 -20.35 16.03 -8.56
CA LYS A 220 -21.54 16.79 -8.95
C LYS A 220 -21.79 17.97 -8.00
N GLU A 221 -21.52 17.80 -6.72
CA GLU A 221 -21.61 18.87 -5.71
C GLU A 221 -20.58 19.96 -5.99
N LEU A 222 -19.32 19.59 -6.24
CA LEU A 222 -18.25 20.54 -6.59
C LEU A 222 -18.53 21.27 -7.91
N ASP A 223 -19.10 20.56 -8.91
CA ASP A 223 -19.51 21.15 -10.18
C ASP A 223 -20.61 22.22 -10.01
N GLN A 224 -21.38 22.16 -8.92
CA GLN A 224 -22.41 23.14 -8.56
C GLN A 224 -21.90 24.26 -7.64
N GLY A 225 -20.59 24.32 -7.39
CA GLY A 225 -19.97 25.31 -6.49
C GLY A 225 -19.89 24.88 -5.03
N GLY A 226 -20.08 23.58 -4.74
CA GLY A 226 -19.84 23.01 -3.42
C GLY A 226 -18.37 23.10 -2.99
N GLN A 227 -18.12 22.88 -1.70
CA GLN A 227 -16.80 22.93 -1.08
C GLN A 227 -16.48 21.62 -0.35
N LEU A 228 -15.19 21.35 -0.15
CA LEU A 228 -14.72 20.23 0.66
C LEU A 228 -14.56 20.69 2.10
N HIS A 229 -14.90 19.81 3.04
CA HIS A 229 -14.86 20.10 4.47
C HIS A 229 -14.18 18.96 5.25
N PHE A 230 -13.60 19.30 6.40
CA PHE A 230 -13.29 18.32 7.43
C PHE A 230 -14.59 17.71 7.95
N LEU A 231 -14.67 16.39 7.98
CA LEU A 231 -15.90 15.69 8.36
C LEU A 231 -16.21 15.90 9.84
N GLU A 232 -17.37 16.46 10.16
CA GLU A 232 -17.76 16.70 11.56
C GLU A 232 -18.02 15.38 12.31
N GLU A 233 -18.61 14.39 11.64
CA GLU A 233 -18.91 13.09 12.25
C GLU A 233 -17.67 12.32 12.73
N THR A 234 -16.47 12.66 12.24
CA THR A 234 -15.20 12.03 12.63
C THR A 234 -14.27 12.96 13.42
N ALA A 235 -14.77 14.11 13.88
CA ALA A 235 -13.97 15.04 14.71
C ALA A 235 -13.33 14.35 15.92
N TYR A 236 -14.04 13.40 16.56
CA TYR A 236 -13.53 12.62 17.68
C TYR A 236 -12.23 11.83 17.37
N ILE A 237 -12.00 11.44 16.11
CA ILE A 237 -10.76 10.80 15.68
C ILE A 237 -9.62 11.82 15.65
N ARG A 238 -9.88 13.00 15.07
CA ARG A 238 -8.86 14.06 14.94
C ARG A 238 -8.46 14.61 16.31
N ASP A 239 -9.44 14.78 17.18
CA ASP A 239 -9.27 15.45 18.47
C ASP A 239 -8.66 14.57 19.56
N ASP A 240 -8.80 13.25 19.47
CA ASP A 240 -8.17 12.33 20.42
C ASP A 240 -6.64 12.31 20.26
N PRO A 241 -5.85 12.77 21.26
CA PRO A 241 -4.40 12.75 21.19
C PRO A 241 -3.78 11.39 21.56
N ASN A 242 -4.58 10.44 22.06
CA ASN A 242 -4.08 9.22 22.69
C ASN A 242 -3.86 8.07 21.71
N TRP A 243 -4.44 8.11 20.51
CA TRP A 243 -4.25 7.07 19.52
C TRP A 243 -3.08 7.36 18.58
N LYS A 244 -2.40 6.28 18.20
CA LYS A 244 -1.34 6.22 17.18
C LYS A 244 -1.52 4.96 16.34
N CYS A 245 -0.93 4.94 15.16
CA CYS A 245 -0.82 3.70 14.40
C CYS A 245 0.14 2.73 15.10
N LEU A 246 0.05 1.45 14.74
CA LEU A 246 1.07 0.49 15.13
C LEU A 246 2.45 0.93 14.61
N PRO A 247 3.53 0.67 15.37
CA PRO A 247 4.87 1.01 14.94
C PRO A 247 5.19 0.43 13.54
N ALA A 248 5.93 1.21 12.75
CA ALA A 248 6.42 0.74 11.48
C ALA A 248 7.25 -0.54 11.66
N HIS A 249 7.17 -1.45 10.68
CA HIS A 249 8.01 -2.64 10.64
C HIS A 249 9.49 -2.24 10.79
N PRO A 250 10.35 -2.98 11.51
CA PRO A 250 11.75 -2.60 11.73
C PRO A 250 12.52 -2.25 10.45
N LYS A 251 12.21 -2.93 9.34
CA LYS A 251 12.80 -2.71 8.01
C LYS A 251 12.31 -1.44 7.30
N LEU A 252 11.24 -0.82 7.78
CA LEU A 252 10.67 0.43 7.28
C LEU A 252 10.95 1.64 8.22
N GLN A 253 11.74 1.46 9.29
CA GLN A 253 12.06 2.57 10.20
C GLN A 253 12.91 3.66 9.55
N CYS A 254 13.76 3.29 8.58
CA CYS A 254 14.65 4.22 7.87
C CYS A 254 14.32 4.21 6.38
N ARG A 255 13.77 5.31 5.88
CA ARG A 255 13.27 5.44 4.50
C ARG A 255 13.78 6.69 3.80
N LYS A 256 14.99 7.17 4.16
CA LYS A 256 15.53 8.47 3.72
C LYS A 256 15.43 8.69 2.21
N VAL A 257 15.75 7.68 1.42
CA VAL A 257 15.63 7.73 -0.04
C VAL A 257 14.98 6.44 -0.52
N GLU A 258 13.91 6.59 -1.29
CA GLU A 258 13.25 5.51 -2.01
C GLU A 258 13.44 5.73 -3.51
N ILE A 259 13.75 4.66 -4.25
CA ILE A 259 13.72 4.69 -5.71
C ILE A 259 12.38 4.12 -6.20
N THR A 260 11.84 4.65 -7.29
CA THR A 260 10.61 4.12 -7.91
C THR A 260 10.88 3.60 -9.32
N GLY A 261 10.04 2.68 -9.81
CA GLY A 261 10.06 2.27 -11.20
C GLY A 261 9.15 1.07 -11.49
N PRO A 262 8.85 0.81 -12.78
CA PRO A 262 7.93 -0.26 -13.19
C PRO A 262 8.49 -1.65 -12.87
N PRO A 263 7.64 -2.70 -12.90
CA PRO A 263 8.02 -4.09 -12.63
C PRO A 263 8.74 -4.76 -13.82
N ASP A 264 9.48 -3.96 -14.61
CA ASP A 264 10.36 -4.44 -15.67
C ASP A 264 11.62 -5.09 -15.05
N ALA A 265 12.02 -6.26 -15.58
CA ALA A 265 13.13 -7.03 -15.03
C ALA A 265 14.45 -6.24 -14.96
N LYS A 266 14.76 -5.43 -15.98
CA LYS A 266 15.97 -4.60 -16.01
C LYS A 266 15.88 -3.50 -14.95
N MET A 267 14.73 -2.83 -14.84
CA MET A 267 14.52 -1.76 -13.87
C MET A 267 14.55 -2.29 -12.44
N ILE A 268 13.92 -3.44 -12.16
CA ILE A 268 14.00 -4.14 -10.87
C ILE A 268 15.46 -4.42 -10.51
N VAL A 269 16.25 -5.04 -11.39
CA VAL A 269 17.66 -5.34 -11.11
C VAL A 269 18.45 -4.06 -10.81
N ASN A 270 18.23 -2.98 -11.56
CA ASN A 270 18.91 -1.71 -11.33
C ASN A 270 18.51 -1.07 -9.99
N ALA A 271 17.22 -1.12 -9.65
CA ALA A 271 16.69 -0.59 -8.39
C ALA A 271 17.23 -1.37 -7.19
N PHE A 272 17.19 -2.71 -7.24
CA PHE A 272 17.83 -3.55 -6.23
C PHE A 272 19.32 -3.23 -6.10
N ASN A 273 20.03 -3.08 -7.22
CA ASN A 273 21.46 -2.74 -7.20
C ASN A 273 21.77 -1.28 -6.81
N THR A 274 20.75 -0.44 -6.59
CA THR A 274 20.90 0.93 -6.09
C THR A 274 20.89 0.89 -4.57
N ASN A 275 21.84 1.57 -3.92
CA ASN A 275 22.08 1.45 -2.48
C ASN A 275 21.00 2.15 -1.60
N VAL A 276 19.77 2.34 -2.08
CA VAL A 276 18.66 2.99 -1.35
C VAL A 276 18.11 2.12 -0.22
N GLN A 277 17.31 2.72 0.66
CA GLN A 277 16.67 2.02 1.77
C GLN A 277 15.49 1.18 1.29
N THR A 278 14.69 1.74 0.39
CA THR A 278 13.46 1.13 -0.13
C THR A 278 13.39 1.30 -1.65
N TYR A 279 12.66 0.39 -2.29
CA TYR A 279 12.36 0.42 -3.72
C TYR A 279 10.85 0.22 -3.90
N MET A 280 10.17 1.21 -4.48
CA MET A 280 8.78 1.06 -4.90
C MET A 280 8.73 0.50 -6.33
N THR A 281 8.26 -0.73 -6.47
CA THR A 281 7.92 -1.31 -7.78
C THR A 281 6.48 -1.00 -8.11
N ASP A 282 6.23 -0.58 -9.34
CA ASP A 282 5.03 0.17 -9.67
C ASP A 282 4.21 -0.43 -10.82
N PHE A 283 3.07 -1.04 -10.49
CA PHE A 283 2.09 -1.52 -11.48
C PHE A 283 1.13 -0.41 -11.94
N GLU A 284 1.26 0.80 -11.40
CA GLU A 284 0.34 1.91 -11.59
C GLU A 284 0.90 2.92 -12.60
N ASP A 285 1.12 4.18 -12.24
CA ASP A 285 1.36 5.26 -13.21
C ASP A 285 2.58 5.11 -14.10
N SER A 286 3.65 4.45 -13.64
CA SER A 286 4.84 4.21 -14.48
C SER A 286 4.73 2.94 -15.32
N CYS A 287 3.58 2.26 -15.31
CA CYS A 287 3.35 1.04 -16.08
C CYS A 287 2.11 1.17 -16.97
N ALA A 288 2.29 0.92 -18.28
CA ALA A 288 1.15 0.68 -19.15
C ALA A 288 0.62 -0.74 -18.84
N PRO A 289 -0.65 -0.90 -18.40
CA PRO A 289 -1.17 -2.16 -17.88
C PRO A 289 -1.59 -3.13 -18.99
N THR A 290 -0.70 -3.37 -19.96
CA THR A 290 -0.87 -4.51 -20.88
C THR A 290 -0.87 -5.81 -20.08
N TRP A 291 -1.61 -6.81 -20.54
CA TRP A 291 -1.62 -8.12 -19.86
C TRP A 291 -0.21 -8.68 -19.65
N HIS A 292 0.63 -8.53 -20.68
CA HIS A 292 2.04 -8.88 -20.65
C HIS A 292 2.78 -8.19 -19.49
N ASN A 293 2.73 -6.85 -19.40
CA ASN A 293 3.43 -6.10 -18.36
C ASN A 293 2.95 -6.47 -16.95
N MET A 294 1.63 -6.70 -16.77
CA MET A 294 1.06 -7.04 -15.47
C MET A 294 1.51 -8.42 -15.01
N ILE A 295 1.38 -9.45 -15.85
CA ILE A 295 1.68 -10.81 -15.43
C ILE A 295 3.19 -11.08 -15.40
N TYR A 296 3.95 -10.63 -16.41
CA TYR A 296 5.42 -10.74 -16.33
C TYR A 296 5.99 -9.84 -15.25
N GLY A 297 5.34 -8.72 -14.91
CA GLY A 297 5.70 -7.94 -13.73
C GLY A 297 5.65 -8.78 -12.45
N GLN A 298 4.56 -9.53 -12.23
CA GLN A 298 4.44 -10.45 -11.10
C GLN A 298 5.49 -11.58 -11.14
N VAL A 299 5.78 -12.14 -12.31
CA VAL A 299 6.87 -13.12 -12.52
C VAL A 299 8.22 -12.54 -12.08
N ASN A 300 8.53 -11.33 -12.55
CA ASN A 300 9.76 -10.65 -12.21
C ASN A 300 9.85 -10.40 -10.71
N LEU A 301 8.78 -9.94 -10.06
CA LEU A 301 8.79 -9.74 -8.60
C LEU A 301 8.97 -11.05 -7.83
N TYR A 302 8.32 -12.13 -8.26
CA TYR A 302 8.47 -13.46 -7.66
C TYR A 302 9.92 -13.94 -7.67
N ASP A 303 10.60 -13.80 -8.80
CA ASP A 303 12.01 -14.20 -8.92
C ASP A 303 12.97 -13.18 -8.31
N ALA A 304 12.64 -11.88 -8.30
CA ALA A 304 13.45 -10.83 -7.67
C ALA A 304 13.59 -11.05 -6.17
N VAL A 305 12.50 -11.33 -5.45
CA VAL A 305 12.56 -11.56 -3.99
C VAL A 305 13.38 -12.80 -3.65
N ARG A 306 13.50 -13.75 -4.59
CA ARG A 306 14.26 -14.99 -4.46
C ARG A 306 15.68 -14.91 -5.03
N ASP A 307 16.15 -13.72 -5.43
CA ASP A 307 17.45 -13.48 -6.08
C ASP A 307 17.68 -14.34 -7.35
N LYS A 308 16.62 -14.59 -8.13
CA LYS A 308 16.63 -15.45 -9.31
C LYS A 308 16.67 -14.72 -10.66
N ILE A 309 16.50 -13.40 -10.69
CA ILE A 309 16.64 -12.63 -11.94
C ILE A 309 18.11 -12.59 -12.37
N ASP A 310 18.39 -13.11 -13.56
CA ASP A 310 19.72 -13.17 -14.17
C ASP A 310 19.59 -13.33 -15.70
N PHE A 311 19.79 -12.25 -16.45
CA PHE A 311 19.66 -12.28 -17.91
C PHE A 311 20.67 -11.36 -18.60
N THR A 312 20.87 -11.57 -19.89
CA THR A 312 21.70 -10.72 -20.74
C THR A 312 20.84 -10.01 -21.76
N ASN A 313 20.93 -8.69 -21.83
CA ASN A 313 20.19 -7.93 -22.83
C ASN A 313 20.79 -8.22 -24.21
N GLU A 314 20.00 -8.82 -25.10
CA GLU A 314 20.46 -9.29 -26.42
C GLU A 314 21.01 -8.17 -27.30
N LYS A 315 20.42 -6.96 -27.21
CA LYS A 315 20.82 -5.81 -28.04
C LYS A 315 22.15 -5.19 -27.60
N THR A 316 22.46 -5.22 -26.29
CA THR A 316 23.62 -4.51 -25.73
C THR A 316 24.72 -5.45 -25.22
N GLY A 317 24.44 -6.75 -25.10
CA GLY A 317 25.34 -7.74 -24.48
C GLY A 317 25.53 -7.57 -22.97
N LYS A 318 24.88 -6.57 -22.34
CA LYS A 318 25.03 -6.30 -20.92
C LYS A 318 24.21 -7.28 -20.09
N ARG A 319 24.88 -7.94 -19.13
CA ARG A 319 24.25 -8.81 -18.14
C ARG A 319 23.64 -8.02 -16.98
N TYR A 320 22.45 -8.41 -16.56
CA TYR A 320 21.70 -7.88 -15.43
C TYR A 320 21.46 -8.99 -14.42
N LYS A 321 21.99 -8.78 -13.20
CA LYS A 321 21.83 -9.68 -12.06
C LYS A 321 21.79 -8.89 -10.77
N ILE A 322 20.97 -9.33 -9.83
CA ILE A 322 20.93 -8.80 -8.46
C ILE A 322 22.24 -9.17 -7.74
N LYS A 323 23.02 -8.17 -7.30
CA LYS A 323 24.34 -8.40 -6.67
C LYS A 323 24.16 -8.88 -5.23
N LYS A 324 24.83 -9.96 -4.82
CA LYS A 324 24.68 -10.52 -3.45
C LYS A 324 25.53 -9.83 -2.39
N GLU A 325 26.65 -9.22 -2.77
CA GLU A 325 27.63 -8.65 -1.84
C GLU A 325 27.86 -7.16 -2.08
N GLY A 326 28.34 -6.45 -1.05
CA GLY A 326 28.82 -5.08 -1.15
C GLY A 326 27.75 -3.99 -1.25
N ARG A 327 26.49 -4.27 -0.92
CA ARG A 327 25.40 -3.27 -0.93
C ARG A 327 24.33 -3.51 0.14
N ARG A 328 23.56 -2.47 0.46
CA ARG A 328 22.25 -2.60 1.09
C ARG A 328 21.26 -3.12 0.05
N VAL A 329 20.54 -4.19 0.37
CA VAL A 329 19.38 -4.63 -0.44
C VAL A 329 18.19 -3.75 -0.05
N PRO A 330 17.60 -2.99 -0.98
CA PRO A 330 16.45 -2.16 -0.64
C PRO A 330 15.26 -3.03 -0.28
N VAL A 331 14.46 -2.54 0.66
CA VAL A 331 13.19 -3.15 1.01
C VAL A 331 12.18 -2.82 -0.10
N MET A 332 11.67 -3.85 -0.76
CA MET A 332 10.70 -3.68 -1.83
C MET A 332 9.31 -3.36 -1.27
N ILE A 333 8.63 -2.42 -1.91
CA ILE A 333 7.26 -1.99 -1.62
C ILE A 333 6.50 -1.99 -2.95
N VAL A 334 5.32 -2.58 -3.02
CA VAL A 334 4.56 -2.70 -4.28
C VAL A 334 3.46 -1.64 -4.35
N ARG A 335 3.38 -0.89 -5.45
CA ARG A 335 2.24 -0.02 -5.75
C ARG A 335 1.29 -0.72 -6.73
N PRO A 336 0.15 -1.27 -6.28
CA PRO A 336 -0.89 -1.80 -7.16
C PRO A 336 -1.63 -0.66 -7.88
N ARG A 337 -2.34 -1.00 -8.96
CA ARG A 337 -3.23 -0.06 -9.67
C ARG A 337 -4.31 0.52 -8.74
N GLY A 338 -4.69 1.78 -8.95
CA GLY A 338 -5.72 2.47 -8.17
C GLY A 338 -7.14 1.93 -8.38
N TRP A 339 -8.06 2.27 -7.47
CA TRP A 339 -9.39 1.64 -7.38
C TRP A 339 -10.26 1.73 -8.64
N HIS A 340 -10.06 2.76 -9.45
CA HIS A 340 -10.83 3.01 -10.68
C HIS A 340 -10.55 1.97 -11.77
N MET A 341 -9.35 1.38 -11.80
CA MET A 341 -8.95 0.48 -12.86
C MET A 341 -9.57 -0.93 -12.72
N VAL A 342 -9.80 -1.57 -13.86
CA VAL A 342 -10.18 -2.98 -13.98
C VAL A 342 -9.21 -3.71 -14.90
N ASP A 343 -9.09 -5.02 -14.72
CA ASP A 343 -8.35 -5.87 -15.64
C ASP A 343 -9.34 -6.72 -16.46
N ARG A 344 -9.36 -6.51 -17.79
CA ARG A 344 -10.31 -7.17 -18.71
C ARG A 344 -9.94 -8.60 -19.07
N HIS A 345 -8.78 -9.08 -18.61
CA HIS A 345 -8.27 -10.39 -18.98
C HIS A 345 -8.74 -11.50 -18.04
N ILE A 346 -9.33 -11.12 -16.89
CA ILE A 346 -10.01 -12.03 -15.97
C ILE A 346 -11.40 -11.48 -15.70
N LEU A 347 -12.41 -12.29 -16.00
CA LEU A 347 -13.81 -12.00 -15.71
C LEU A 347 -14.26 -12.83 -14.51
N VAL A 348 -14.93 -12.18 -13.56
CA VAL A 348 -15.57 -12.81 -12.40
C VAL A 348 -17.03 -12.45 -12.45
N ASP A 349 -17.90 -13.46 -12.54
CA ASP A 349 -19.34 -13.28 -12.65
C ASP A 349 -19.72 -12.41 -13.88
N GLY A 350 -19.01 -12.63 -14.99
CA GLY A 350 -19.13 -11.87 -16.24
C GLY A 350 -18.50 -10.48 -16.25
N GLU A 351 -17.94 -10.00 -15.15
CA GLU A 351 -17.38 -8.64 -15.04
C GLU A 351 -15.85 -8.62 -14.94
N PRO A 352 -15.16 -7.62 -15.53
CA PRO A 352 -13.73 -7.43 -15.34
C PRO A 352 -13.33 -7.33 -13.86
N ILE A 353 -12.27 -8.04 -13.49
CA ILE A 353 -11.75 -8.03 -12.13
C ILE A 353 -11.21 -6.64 -11.75
N SER A 354 -11.25 -6.31 -10.45
CA SER A 354 -10.56 -5.12 -9.95
C SER A 354 -9.05 -5.28 -10.14
N ALA A 355 -8.44 -4.33 -10.86
CA ALA A 355 -7.00 -4.30 -11.10
C ALA A 355 -6.21 -4.21 -9.79
N SER A 356 -6.67 -3.38 -8.85
CA SER A 356 -6.08 -3.23 -7.52
C SER A 356 -6.01 -4.56 -6.75
N ILE A 357 -7.12 -5.31 -6.75
CA ILE A 357 -7.21 -6.62 -6.08
C ILE A 357 -6.34 -7.66 -6.78
N LEU A 358 -6.29 -7.64 -8.12
CA LEU A 358 -5.43 -8.53 -8.89
C LEU A 358 -3.95 -8.33 -8.56
N ASP A 359 -3.48 -7.09 -8.62
CA ASP A 359 -2.07 -6.75 -8.40
C ASP A 359 -1.62 -7.06 -6.97
N PHE A 360 -2.42 -6.62 -5.99
CA PHE A 360 -2.19 -6.91 -4.57
C PHE A 360 -2.23 -8.40 -4.31
N GLY A 361 -3.29 -9.07 -4.78
CA GLY A 361 -3.59 -10.45 -4.43
C GLY A 361 -2.55 -11.42 -4.99
N LEU A 362 -2.13 -11.24 -6.24
CA LEU A 362 -1.05 -12.07 -6.83
C LEU A 362 0.27 -11.86 -6.11
N PHE A 363 0.67 -10.60 -5.85
CA PHE A 363 1.93 -10.34 -5.16
C PHE A 363 1.91 -10.91 -3.73
N PHE A 364 0.85 -10.64 -2.97
CA PHE A 364 0.69 -11.10 -1.60
C PHE A 364 0.71 -12.63 -1.52
N PHE A 365 -0.13 -13.31 -2.32
CA PHE A 365 -0.28 -14.76 -2.30
C PHE A 365 1.05 -15.47 -2.53
N HIS A 366 1.83 -15.01 -3.52
CA HIS A 366 3.07 -15.67 -3.90
C HIS A 366 4.28 -15.31 -3.04
N ASN A 367 4.26 -14.17 -2.35
CA ASN A 367 5.46 -13.63 -1.72
C ASN A 367 5.35 -13.43 -0.20
N ALA A 368 4.16 -13.29 0.38
CA ALA A 368 4.01 -12.93 1.80
C ALA A 368 4.74 -13.88 2.75
N LYS A 369 4.47 -15.20 2.70
CA LYS A 369 5.13 -16.18 3.57
C LYS A 369 6.65 -16.22 3.36
N TYR A 370 7.09 -16.10 2.11
CA TYR A 370 8.51 -16.06 1.79
C TYR A 370 9.18 -14.81 2.38
N LEU A 371 8.62 -13.61 2.15
CA LEU A 371 9.13 -12.35 2.70
C LEU A 371 9.22 -12.39 4.23
N ILE A 372 8.19 -12.92 4.90
CA ILE A 372 8.18 -13.11 6.37
C ILE A 372 9.31 -14.03 6.81
N SER A 373 9.54 -15.15 6.12
CA SER A 373 10.66 -16.06 6.42
C SER A 373 12.04 -15.40 6.29
N GLN A 374 12.14 -14.32 5.51
CA GLN A 374 13.37 -13.52 5.34
C GLN A 374 13.44 -12.33 6.32
N GLY A 375 12.53 -12.23 7.29
CA GLY A 375 12.45 -11.10 8.23
C GLY A 375 12.01 -9.78 7.58
N LEU A 376 11.27 -9.87 6.48
CA LEU A 376 10.57 -8.78 5.80
C LEU A 376 9.05 -8.96 5.98
N GLY A 377 8.25 -8.13 5.33
CA GLY A 377 6.81 -8.30 5.23
C GLY A 377 6.30 -7.91 3.84
N PRO A 378 5.06 -8.26 3.50
CA PRO A 378 4.40 -7.75 2.31
C PRO A 378 4.07 -6.26 2.50
N PHE A 379 4.76 -5.38 1.76
CA PHE A 379 4.65 -3.93 1.90
C PHE A 379 4.07 -3.28 0.64
N PHE A 380 3.20 -2.30 0.81
CA PHE A 380 2.45 -1.67 -0.28
C PHE A 380 2.47 -0.13 -0.25
N TYR A 381 2.29 0.46 -1.43
CA TYR A 381 1.98 1.86 -1.63
C TYR A 381 0.58 1.98 -2.22
N LEU A 382 -0.33 2.77 -1.63
CA LEU A 382 -1.74 2.80 -2.02
C LEU A 382 -2.07 4.13 -2.72
N PRO A 383 -2.36 4.13 -4.04
CA PRO A 383 -2.52 5.35 -4.82
C PRO A 383 -3.95 5.88 -4.87
N LYS A 384 -4.06 7.17 -5.17
CA LYS A 384 -5.26 7.87 -5.71
C LYS A 384 -6.57 7.64 -4.95
N MET A 385 -6.49 7.47 -3.62
CA MET A 385 -7.69 7.41 -2.78
C MET A 385 -8.31 8.80 -2.61
N GLU A 386 -9.62 8.89 -2.49
CA GLU A 386 -10.35 10.16 -2.36
C GLU A 386 -11.22 10.25 -1.10
N HIS A 387 -11.36 9.16 -0.35
CA HIS A 387 -12.12 9.14 0.89
C HIS A 387 -11.53 8.13 1.88
N TRP A 388 -11.59 8.39 3.19
CA TRP A 388 -11.04 7.49 4.22
C TRP A 388 -11.66 6.08 4.20
N LYS A 389 -12.93 5.98 3.76
CA LYS A 389 -13.64 4.70 3.57
C LYS A 389 -12.97 3.79 2.52
N GLU A 390 -12.21 4.35 1.59
CA GLU A 390 -11.37 3.60 0.64
C GLU A 390 -10.10 3.07 1.30
N ALA A 391 -9.53 3.79 2.27
CA ALA A 391 -8.46 3.28 3.12
C ALA A 391 -8.98 2.14 4.01
N LYS A 392 -10.21 2.25 4.52
CA LYS A 392 -10.87 1.15 5.24
C LYS A 392 -11.12 -0.06 4.34
N LEU A 393 -11.43 0.12 3.06
CA LEU A 393 -11.57 -0.99 2.12
C LEU A 393 -10.24 -1.76 1.98
N TRP A 394 -9.12 -1.06 1.88
CA TRP A 394 -7.79 -1.69 1.91
C TRP A 394 -7.52 -2.42 3.23
N ASP A 395 -7.84 -1.80 4.37
CA ASP A 395 -7.69 -2.40 5.69
C ASP A 395 -8.47 -3.72 5.81
N ASP A 396 -9.71 -3.78 5.31
CA ASP A 396 -10.52 -5.01 5.30
C ASP A 396 -9.92 -6.08 4.39
N ILE A 397 -9.41 -5.70 3.22
CA ILE A 397 -8.72 -6.62 2.29
C ILE A 397 -7.46 -7.18 2.93
N PHE A 398 -6.65 -6.34 3.57
CA PHE A 398 -5.45 -6.78 4.30
C PHE A 398 -5.83 -7.74 5.41
N ALA A 399 -6.87 -7.39 6.17
CA ALA A 399 -7.29 -8.18 7.30
C ALA A 399 -7.69 -9.61 6.87
N VAL A 400 -8.56 -9.71 5.86
CA VAL A 400 -8.98 -10.98 5.28
C VAL A 400 -7.81 -11.73 4.65
N SER A 401 -6.88 -11.05 4.01
CA SER A 401 -5.71 -11.67 3.36
C SER A 401 -4.76 -12.30 4.38
N GLU A 402 -4.48 -11.62 5.48
CA GLU A 402 -3.65 -12.14 6.57
C GLU A 402 -4.29 -13.36 7.23
N ASP A 403 -5.61 -13.31 7.49
CA ASP A 403 -6.35 -14.42 8.07
C ASP A 403 -6.35 -15.64 7.12
N SER A 404 -6.51 -15.40 5.82
CA SER A 404 -6.58 -16.45 4.79
C SER A 404 -5.31 -17.28 4.63
N ILE A 405 -4.16 -16.75 5.04
CA ILE A 405 -2.88 -17.47 4.99
C ILE A 405 -2.25 -17.70 6.37
N GLU A 406 -3.02 -17.42 7.43
CA GLU A 406 -2.69 -17.65 8.84
C GLU A 406 -1.43 -16.89 9.30
N ILE A 407 -1.37 -15.59 8.99
CA ILE A 407 -0.31 -14.70 9.50
C ILE A 407 -0.88 -13.66 10.47
N PRO A 408 -0.07 -13.11 11.41
CA PRO A 408 -0.56 -12.16 12.41
C PRO A 408 -1.15 -10.89 11.79
N ARG A 409 -2.17 -10.32 12.45
CA ARG A 409 -2.75 -9.02 12.08
C ARG A 409 -1.68 -7.92 12.07
N GLY A 410 -1.70 -7.06 11.06
CA GLY A 410 -0.76 -5.94 10.95
C GLY A 410 0.63 -6.34 10.45
N THR A 411 0.75 -7.52 9.83
CA THR A 411 1.96 -7.98 9.12
C THR A 411 2.12 -7.27 7.79
N ILE A 412 1.01 -7.05 7.07
CA ILE A 412 0.98 -6.16 5.90
C ILE A 412 1.25 -4.74 6.39
N LYS A 413 2.11 -4.00 5.68
CA LYS A 413 2.28 -2.55 5.88
C LYS A 413 2.02 -1.77 4.61
N ALA A 414 1.38 -0.62 4.73
CA ALA A 414 0.98 0.21 3.60
C ALA A 414 1.29 1.69 3.84
N THR A 415 1.91 2.33 2.87
CA THR A 415 2.06 3.78 2.81
C THR A 415 1.02 4.34 1.85
N VAL A 416 0.25 5.34 2.27
CA VAL A 416 -0.81 5.92 1.42
C VAL A 416 -0.28 7.16 0.71
N LEU A 417 -0.48 7.26 -0.60
CA LEU A 417 -0.21 8.49 -1.34
C LEU A 417 -1.39 9.46 -1.14
N ILE A 418 -1.13 10.61 -0.52
CA ILE A 418 -2.14 11.66 -0.35
C ILE A 418 -2.06 12.54 -1.58
N GLU A 419 -2.48 12.01 -2.71
CA GLU A 419 -2.27 12.63 -4.02
C GLU A 419 -3.58 13.04 -4.69
N THR A 420 -4.63 13.21 -3.90
CA THR A 420 -5.90 13.77 -4.36
C THR A 420 -6.32 14.93 -3.47
N LEU A 421 -7.03 15.91 -4.03
CA LEU A 421 -7.52 17.04 -3.23
C LEU A 421 -8.51 16.59 -2.14
N PRO A 422 -9.50 15.71 -2.38
CA PRO A 422 -10.45 15.32 -1.33
C PRO A 422 -9.82 14.59 -0.13
N ILE A 423 -8.78 13.78 -0.36
CA ILE A 423 -8.16 13.00 0.72
C ILE A 423 -7.33 13.87 1.67
N SER A 424 -6.88 15.07 1.27
CA SER A 424 -6.12 15.98 2.15
C SER A 424 -6.94 16.51 3.34
N TYR A 425 -8.27 16.44 3.25
CA TYR A 425 -9.20 16.78 4.33
C TYR A 425 -9.43 15.62 5.32
N GLN A 426 -8.86 14.44 5.10
CA GLN A 426 -9.22 13.21 5.82
C GLN A 426 -8.00 12.39 6.27
N LEU A 427 -6.86 13.05 6.51
CA LEU A 427 -5.58 12.36 6.80
C LEU A 427 -5.62 11.51 8.07
N ASP A 428 -6.19 12.06 9.14
CA ASP A 428 -6.34 11.36 10.42
C ASP A 428 -7.25 10.14 10.28
N GLU A 429 -8.36 10.27 9.56
CA GLU A 429 -9.33 9.20 9.30
C GLU A 429 -8.71 8.09 8.43
N VAL A 430 -7.90 8.44 7.42
CA VAL A 430 -7.13 7.47 6.62
C VAL A 430 -6.18 6.68 7.50
N LEU A 431 -5.41 7.35 8.36
CA LEU A 431 -4.49 6.70 9.27
C LEU A 431 -5.22 5.86 10.33
N TYR A 432 -6.37 6.33 10.82
CA TYR A 432 -7.18 5.59 11.79
C TYR A 432 -7.78 4.32 11.18
N ALA A 433 -8.28 4.42 9.94
CA ALA A 433 -8.82 3.31 9.18
C ALA A 433 -7.77 2.23 8.90
N LEU A 434 -6.50 2.63 8.71
CA LEU A 434 -5.35 1.74 8.46
C LEU A 434 -4.44 1.58 9.68
N ARG A 435 -4.87 1.91 10.91
CA ARG A 435 -3.95 2.07 12.05
C ARG A 435 -3.11 0.82 12.38
N GLU A 436 -3.58 -0.36 12.02
CA GLU A 436 -2.87 -1.63 12.20
C GLU A 436 -1.88 -1.92 11.06
N HIS A 437 -2.16 -1.41 9.86
CA HIS A 437 -1.41 -1.66 8.63
C HIS A 437 -0.62 -0.44 8.14
N SER A 438 -0.76 0.74 8.72
CA SER A 438 -0.12 1.96 8.20
C SER A 438 1.40 1.96 8.42
N SER A 439 2.12 2.42 7.40
CA SER A 439 3.53 2.80 7.46
C SER A 439 3.77 4.25 7.03
N GLY A 440 2.73 5.09 7.10
CA GLY A 440 2.82 6.52 6.81
C GLY A 440 2.04 6.98 5.59
N LEU A 441 2.24 8.26 5.27
CA LEU A 441 1.66 8.95 4.13
C LEU A 441 2.77 9.49 3.22
N ASN A 442 2.47 9.73 1.95
CA ASN A 442 3.41 10.30 0.97
C ASN A 442 2.82 11.53 0.27
N CYS A 443 3.71 12.50 0.01
CA CYS A 443 3.39 13.69 -0.75
C CYS A 443 3.53 13.50 -2.27
N GLY A 444 2.45 13.71 -3.02
CA GLY A 444 2.45 13.76 -4.48
C GLY A 444 2.40 15.20 -5.02
N ARG A 445 3.09 15.49 -6.14
CA ARG A 445 2.97 16.79 -6.84
C ARG A 445 2.00 16.73 -8.00
N TRP A 446 2.30 15.90 -9.00
CA TRP A 446 1.55 15.89 -10.26
C TRP A 446 0.12 15.38 -10.05
N ASP A 447 -0.05 14.24 -9.38
CA ASP A 447 -1.38 13.71 -9.09
C ASP A 447 -2.23 14.65 -8.22
N TYR A 448 -1.64 15.27 -7.19
CA TYR A 448 -2.37 16.21 -6.34
C TYR A 448 -2.83 17.45 -7.12
N MET A 449 -1.97 17.99 -7.98
CA MET A 449 -2.35 19.06 -8.90
C MET A 449 -3.41 18.60 -9.90
N PHE A 450 -3.25 17.43 -10.51
CA PHE A 450 -4.24 16.84 -11.43
C PHE A 450 -5.60 16.71 -10.73
N SER A 451 -5.64 16.18 -9.52
CA SER A 451 -6.86 16.03 -8.74
C SER A 451 -7.48 17.37 -8.40
N THR A 452 -6.67 18.38 -8.07
CA THR A 452 -7.14 19.76 -7.83
C THR A 452 -7.81 20.32 -9.08
N ILE A 453 -7.17 20.21 -10.25
CA ILE A 453 -7.76 20.64 -11.53
C ILE A 453 -9.04 19.85 -11.81
N LYS A 454 -9.03 18.52 -11.64
CA LYS A 454 -10.18 17.64 -11.90
C LYS A 454 -11.38 18.02 -11.06
N ARG A 455 -11.19 18.14 -9.75
CA ARG A 455 -12.27 18.34 -8.78
C ARG A 455 -12.83 19.76 -8.84
N LEU A 456 -12.01 20.76 -9.17
CA LEU A 456 -12.40 22.17 -9.26
C LEU A 456 -12.56 22.68 -10.70
N ARG A 457 -12.62 21.78 -11.70
CA ARG A 457 -12.61 22.13 -13.13
C ARG A 457 -13.68 23.15 -13.56
N ASN A 458 -14.80 23.24 -12.85
CA ASN A 458 -15.91 24.13 -13.18
C ASN A 458 -15.87 25.46 -12.39
N GLN A 459 -14.93 25.63 -11.47
CA GLN A 459 -14.78 26.81 -10.61
C GLN A 459 -13.68 27.71 -11.15
N LYS A 460 -14.05 28.88 -11.70
CA LYS A 460 -13.16 29.78 -12.46
C LYS A 460 -12.03 30.39 -11.63
N GLU A 461 -12.27 30.54 -10.34
CA GLU A 461 -11.34 31.02 -9.33
C GLU A 461 -10.19 30.04 -9.04
N HIS A 462 -10.35 28.77 -9.42
CA HIS A 462 -9.38 27.69 -9.16
C HIS A 462 -8.59 27.23 -10.39
N ILE A 463 -8.65 27.99 -11.49
CA ILE A 463 -7.87 27.69 -12.70
C ILE A 463 -6.37 27.87 -12.40
N LEU A 464 -5.61 26.78 -12.51
CA LEU A 464 -4.17 26.80 -12.29
C LEU A 464 -3.39 27.39 -13.49
N PRO A 465 -2.27 28.08 -13.25
CA PRO A 465 -1.36 28.59 -14.28
C PRO A 465 -0.54 27.45 -14.91
N ASP A 466 0.44 27.79 -15.75
CA ASP A 466 1.35 26.79 -16.32
C ASP A 466 1.95 25.90 -15.22
N ARG A 467 1.87 24.58 -15.41
CA ARG A 467 2.21 23.56 -14.39
C ARG A 467 3.61 23.70 -13.75
N HIS A 468 4.58 24.31 -14.43
CA HIS A 468 5.92 24.53 -13.89
C HIS A 468 5.95 25.61 -12.79
N GLN A 469 4.99 26.55 -12.81
CA GLN A 469 4.80 27.61 -11.82
C GLN A 469 4.11 27.08 -10.56
N VAL A 470 3.38 25.97 -10.66
CA VAL A 470 2.75 25.28 -9.52
C VAL A 470 3.79 24.40 -8.80
N THR A 471 4.71 25.05 -8.09
CA THR A 471 5.77 24.39 -7.30
C THR A 471 5.24 23.92 -5.94
N MET A 472 6.05 23.17 -5.19
CA MET A 472 5.69 22.75 -3.83
C MET A 472 5.72 23.90 -2.80
N THR A 473 6.03 25.13 -3.21
CA THR A 473 6.07 26.31 -2.32
C THR A 473 4.86 27.21 -2.46
N VAL A 474 3.99 26.99 -3.45
CA VAL A 474 2.74 27.74 -3.61
C VAL A 474 1.77 27.42 -2.45
N PRO A 475 0.78 28.28 -2.15
CA PRO A 475 0.02 28.22 -0.89
C PRO A 475 -0.59 26.85 -0.60
N PHE A 476 -1.51 26.36 -1.45
CA PHE A 476 -2.19 25.08 -1.20
C PHE A 476 -1.23 23.88 -1.11
N MET A 477 -0.17 23.81 -1.94
CA MET A 477 0.82 22.73 -1.89
C MET A 477 1.65 22.76 -0.60
N SER A 478 2.05 23.95 -0.16
CA SER A 478 2.83 24.14 1.07
C SER A 478 2.00 23.78 2.31
N ASN A 479 0.72 24.18 2.33
CA ASN A 479 -0.21 23.89 3.42
C ASN A 479 -0.55 22.40 3.51
N TYR A 480 -0.79 21.77 2.38
CA TYR A 480 -0.92 20.31 2.26
C TYR A 480 0.29 19.56 2.87
N VAL A 481 1.52 19.95 2.51
CA VAL A 481 2.74 19.34 3.06
C VAL A 481 2.83 19.50 4.57
N LYS A 482 2.59 20.71 5.09
CA LYS A 482 2.63 21.01 6.53
C LYS A 482 1.62 20.15 7.29
N GLN A 483 0.38 20.06 6.78
CA GLN A 483 -0.67 19.24 7.40
C GLN A 483 -0.30 17.76 7.41
N LEU A 484 0.21 17.23 6.29
CA LEU A 484 0.61 15.83 6.19
C LEU A 484 1.69 15.47 7.21
N ILE A 485 2.74 16.30 7.31
CA ILE A 485 3.82 16.08 8.29
C ILE A 485 3.28 16.12 9.72
N LYS A 486 2.46 17.14 10.04
CA LYS A 486 1.83 17.25 11.37
C LYS A 486 1.05 15.98 11.73
N VAL A 487 0.16 15.54 10.85
CA VAL A 487 -0.72 14.39 11.11
C VAL A 487 0.11 13.11 11.22
N CYS A 488 1.02 12.83 10.29
CA CYS A 488 1.86 11.63 10.33
C CYS A 488 2.65 11.53 11.64
N HIS A 489 3.34 12.61 12.03
CA HIS A 489 4.17 12.61 13.23
C HIS A 489 3.33 12.51 14.50
N LYS A 490 2.16 13.16 14.55
CA LYS A 490 1.18 13.01 15.63
C LYS A 490 0.80 11.54 15.82
N ARG A 491 0.57 10.82 14.71
CA ARG A 491 0.13 9.41 14.70
C ARG A 491 1.26 8.39 14.68
N GLY A 492 2.51 8.84 14.78
CA GLY A 492 3.68 7.97 14.93
C GLY A 492 4.12 7.23 13.67
N VAL A 493 3.81 7.77 12.49
CA VAL A 493 4.13 7.18 11.19
C VAL A 493 4.92 8.15 10.31
N HIS A 494 5.52 7.63 9.24
CA HIS A 494 6.33 8.42 8.32
C HIS A 494 5.51 9.42 7.49
N ALA A 495 6.07 10.61 7.28
CA ALA A 495 5.69 11.58 6.26
C ALA A 495 6.72 11.59 5.14
N MET A 496 6.41 10.96 4.00
CA MET A 496 7.32 10.86 2.86
C MET A 496 7.19 12.06 1.92
N GLY A 497 8.33 12.57 1.44
CA GLY A 497 8.41 13.64 0.44
C GLY A 497 8.18 13.16 -0.99
N GLY A 498 8.30 14.09 -1.95
CA GLY A 498 7.94 13.89 -3.35
C GLY A 498 9.07 13.44 -4.26
N MET A 499 8.74 13.30 -5.54
CA MET A 499 9.62 12.78 -6.59
C MET A 499 10.64 13.80 -7.10
N ALA A 500 11.91 13.38 -7.22
CA ALA A 500 12.86 13.96 -8.17
C ALA A 500 13.01 13.06 -9.40
N ALA A 501 12.40 13.47 -10.52
CA ALA A 501 12.32 12.68 -11.75
C ALA A 501 13.42 12.96 -12.79
N PHE A 502 14.38 13.83 -12.47
CA PHE A 502 15.43 14.23 -13.42
C PHE A 502 16.31 13.06 -13.85
N ILE A 503 16.60 12.99 -15.16
CA ILE A 503 17.52 12.01 -15.76
C ILE A 503 18.86 12.72 -15.99
N PRO A 504 19.93 12.34 -15.25
CA PRO A 504 21.24 12.95 -15.39
C PRO A 504 21.77 12.94 -16.82
N ARG A 505 22.28 14.09 -17.26
CA ARG A 505 22.77 14.34 -18.60
C ARG A 505 24.29 14.26 -18.63
N LYS A 506 24.83 13.40 -19.50
CA LYS A 506 26.29 13.27 -19.70
C LYS A 506 26.81 14.18 -20.80
N ASP A 507 25.94 14.55 -21.72
CA ASP A 507 26.17 15.39 -22.89
C ASP A 507 26.26 16.89 -22.55
N ASP A 508 25.66 17.31 -21.43
CA ASP A 508 25.57 18.72 -21.03
C ASP A 508 25.84 18.88 -19.53
N PRO A 509 27.13 18.97 -19.12
CA PRO A 509 27.52 19.03 -17.71
C PRO A 509 26.95 20.25 -16.96
N VAL A 510 26.74 21.37 -17.66
CA VAL A 510 26.24 22.62 -17.05
C VAL A 510 24.78 22.45 -16.67
N LYS A 511 23.92 22.04 -17.60
CA LYS A 511 22.51 21.78 -17.30
C LYS A 511 22.33 20.65 -16.29
N ASN A 512 23.23 19.65 -16.32
CA ASN A 512 23.23 18.60 -15.32
C ASN A 512 23.53 19.13 -13.91
N ALA A 513 24.50 20.04 -13.77
CA ALA A 513 24.81 20.67 -12.49
C ALA A 513 23.65 21.54 -11.97
N GLU A 514 23.04 22.34 -12.84
CA GLU A 514 21.86 23.16 -12.51
C GLU A 514 20.68 22.29 -12.02
N ALA A 515 20.39 21.20 -12.73
CA ALA A 515 19.34 20.27 -12.35
C ALA A 515 19.64 19.55 -11.04
N LEU A 516 20.88 19.11 -10.81
CA LEU A 516 21.29 18.51 -9.53
C LEU A 516 21.21 19.52 -8.38
N GLN A 517 21.51 20.79 -8.61
CA GLN A 517 21.34 21.84 -7.60
C GLN A 517 19.84 22.08 -7.30
N ALA A 518 18.98 22.06 -8.31
CA ALA A 518 17.54 22.15 -8.12
C ALA A 518 17.01 20.96 -7.30
N VAL A 519 17.46 19.74 -7.59
CA VAL A 519 17.15 18.54 -6.79
C VAL A 519 17.65 18.70 -5.36
N HIS A 520 18.89 19.17 -5.15
CA HIS A 520 19.44 19.43 -3.83
C HIS A 520 18.56 20.39 -3.03
N ASN A 521 18.19 21.54 -3.61
CA ASN A 521 17.38 22.55 -2.95
C ASN A 521 15.97 22.05 -2.61
N ASP A 522 15.36 21.27 -3.51
CA ASP A 522 14.06 20.65 -3.24
C ASP A 522 14.14 19.63 -2.10
N LYS A 523 15.18 18.78 -2.08
CA LYS A 523 15.35 17.78 -1.00
C LYS A 523 15.69 18.43 0.33
N LEU A 524 16.41 19.55 0.29
CA LEU A 524 16.73 20.34 1.48
C LEU A 524 15.45 20.93 2.08
N ARG A 525 14.57 21.49 1.24
CA ARG A 525 13.26 21.97 1.67
C ARG A 525 12.44 20.86 2.33
N GLU A 526 12.42 19.66 1.74
CA GLU A 526 11.65 18.53 2.29
C GLU A 526 12.13 18.09 3.67
N VAL A 527 13.43 17.84 3.84
CA VAL A 527 13.99 17.38 5.11
C VAL A 527 13.92 18.44 6.21
N LEU A 528 13.97 19.73 5.85
CA LEU A 528 13.80 20.84 6.79
C LEU A 528 12.34 21.04 7.19
N ALA A 529 11.39 20.78 6.29
CA ALA A 529 9.96 20.82 6.61
C ALA A 529 9.59 19.73 7.66
N GLY A 530 10.23 18.57 7.54
CA GLY A 530 10.08 17.45 8.49
C GLY A 530 9.84 16.10 7.83
N HIS A 531 10.05 15.95 6.51
CA HIS A 531 9.86 14.67 5.85
C HIS A 531 10.87 13.61 6.34
N ASP A 532 10.41 12.37 6.49
CA ASP A 532 11.23 11.22 6.92
C ASP A 532 12.00 10.55 5.78
N GLY A 533 11.73 10.97 4.54
CA GLY A 533 12.37 10.45 3.34
C GLY A 533 11.87 11.12 2.08
N THR A 534 12.45 10.76 0.95
CA THR A 534 12.14 11.35 -0.37
C THR A 534 12.24 10.33 -1.51
N TRP A 535 11.72 10.68 -2.67
CA TRP A 535 11.73 9.85 -3.88
C TRP A 535 12.71 10.32 -4.95
N ILE A 536 13.31 9.35 -5.64
CA ILE A 536 14.09 9.55 -6.86
C ILE A 536 13.62 8.56 -7.94
N ALA A 537 13.62 8.97 -9.21
CA ALA A 537 13.31 8.07 -10.34
C ALA A 537 14.56 7.45 -10.99
N HIS A 538 15.75 7.97 -10.68
CA HIS A 538 16.99 7.54 -11.34
C HIS A 538 18.14 7.35 -10.34
N PRO A 539 18.91 6.25 -10.43
CA PRO A 539 20.02 5.97 -9.50
C PRO A 539 21.07 7.08 -9.41
N GLY A 540 21.27 7.84 -10.49
CA GLY A 540 22.21 8.96 -10.54
C GLY A 540 21.85 10.16 -9.65
N LEU A 541 20.63 10.21 -9.09
CA LEU A 541 20.23 11.24 -8.13
C LEU A 541 20.51 10.84 -6.67
N LEU A 542 20.90 9.59 -6.44
CA LEU A 542 21.06 9.03 -5.09
C LEU A 542 22.04 9.82 -4.23
N ALA A 543 23.20 10.17 -4.79
CA ALA A 543 24.24 10.86 -4.05
C ALA A 543 23.74 12.21 -3.50
N THR A 544 23.08 13.01 -4.35
CA THR A 544 22.51 14.31 -3.99
C THR A 544 21.38 14.18 -2.98
N ALA A 545 20.41 13.30 -3.21
CA ALA A 545 19.27 13.14 -2.29
C ALA A 545 19.73 12.61 -0.92
N ARG A 546 20.66 11.65 -0.92
CA ARG A 546 21.18 11.05 0.31
C ARG A 546 21.98 12.03 1.13
N SER A 547 22.91 12.78 0.53
CA SER A 547 23.78 13.68 1.30
C SER A 547 22.95 14.70 2.09
N VAL A 548 21.92 15.25 1.45
CA VAL A 548 20.97 16.17 2.09
C VAL A 548 20.25 15.50 3.27
N PHE A 549 19.65 14.33 3.06
CA PHE A 549 18.94 13.67 4.15
C PHE A 549 19.86 13.14 5.26
N GLU A 550 21.11 12.78 4.97
CA GLU A 550 22.08 12.36 5.99
C GLU A 550 22.58 13.54 6.83
N GLU A 551 22.77 14.71 6.22
CA GLU A 551 23.21 15.93 6.90
C GLU A 551 22.11 16.50 7.82
N TYR A 552 20.89 16.66 7.31
CA TYR A 552 19.81 17.36 8.03
C TYR A 552 18.87 16.41 8.81
N MET A 553 19.00 15.10 8.59
CA MET A 553 18.31 14.05 9.36
C MET A 553 19.30 12.93 9.72
N PRO A 554 20.17 13.13 10.73
CA PRO A 554 21.14 12.11 11.14
C PRO A 554 20.46 10.86 11.72
N THR A 555 19.27 11.02 12.31
CA THR A 555 18.42 9.92 12.80
C THR A 555 17.85 9.07 11.66
N PRO A 556 17.33 7.86 11.93
CA PRO A 556 16.67 7.03 10.91
C PRO A 556 15.48 7.71 10.22
N ASN A 557 14.76 8.54 10.98
CA ASN A 557 13.57 9.30 10.59
C ASN A 557 13.43 10.54 11.52
N GLN A 558 12.40 11.35 11.32
CA GLN A 558 12.03 12.55 12.08
C GLN A 558 10.63 12.49 12.71
N VAL A 559 9.97 11.32 12.75
CA VAL A 559 8.64 11.12 13.38
C VAL A 559 8.51 11.71 14.78
N PHE A 560 9.61 11.77 15.55
CA PHE A 560 9.63 12.40 16.89
C PHE A 560 9.48 13.93 16.86
N LYS A 561 9.69 14.60 15.73
CA LYS A 561 9.55 16.05 15.54
C LYS A 561 8.08 16.41 15.35
N GLN A 562 7.37 16.58 16.46
CA GLN A 562 5.98 17.03 16.46
C GLN A 562 5.85 18.48 15.94
N LYS A 563 4.69 18.81 15.37
CA LYS A 563 4.36 20.13 14.80
C LYS A 563 3.01 20.68 15.35
N PRO A 564 2.83 20.79 16.67
CA PRO A 564 1.56 21.21 17.26
C PRO A 564 1.12 22.64 16.86
N GLU A 565 2.07 23.50 16.52
CA GLU A 565 1.87 24.89 16.09
C GLU A 565 1.28 25.03 14.69
N THR A 566 1.37 23.99 13.86
CA THR A 566 0.82 24.01 12.50
C THR A 566 -0.71 23.92 12.58
N SER A 567 -1.40 24.96 12.14
CA SER A 567 -2.86 24.98 11.96
C SER A 567 -3.15 25.32 10.50
N ILE A 568 -3.89 24.45 9.83
CA ILE A 568 -4.24 24.58 8.41
C ILE A 568 -5.77 24.56 8.35
N SER A 569 -6.36 25.61 7.77
CA SER A 569 -7.80 25.70 7.54
C SER A 569 -8.21 24.98 6.26
N GLU A 570 -9.51 24.82 6.04
CA GLU A 570 -10.05 24.28 4.78
C GLU A 570 -9.68 25.17 3.59
N ALA A 571 -9.78 26.50 3.77
CA ALA A 571 -9.40 27.47 2.74
C ALA A 571 -7.91 27.38 2.35
N ASP A 572 -7.03 27.10 3.33
CA ASP A 572 -5.59 26.95 3.10
C ASP A 572 -5.25 25.77 2.18
N LEU A 573 -6.06 24.70 2.19
CA LEU A 573 -5.85 23.50 1.37
C LEU A 573 -6.26 23.67 -0.09
N VAL A 574 -7.04 24.71 -0.38
CA VAL A 574 -7.58 25.01 -1.70
C VAL A 574 -7.22 26.42 -2.18
N ASP A 575 -6.27 27.09 -1.51
CA ASP A 575 -5.74 28.38 -1.93
C ASP A 575 -4.85 28.22 -3.18
N THR A 576 -5.51 28.23 -4.33
CA THR A 576 -4.90 28.15 -5.66
C THR A 576 -4.44 29.52 -6.19
N ASN A 577 -4.44 30.57 -5.36
CA ASN A 577 -3.96 31.88 -5.78
C ASN A 577 -2.43 31.89 -5.82
N ILE A 578 -1.88 31.86 -7.04
CA ILE A 578 -0.43 31.82 -7.28
C ILE A 578 0.01 33.19 -7.77
N GLU A 579 0.76 33.90 -6.93
CA GLU A 579 1.31 35.22 -7.26
C GLU A 579 2.14 35.16 -8.56
N GLY A 580 1.81 36.04 -9.50
CA GLY A 580 2.48 36.08 -10.80
C GLY A 580 2.16 34.89 -11.72
N GLY A 581 1.19 34.05 -11.37
CA GLY A 581 0.75 32.91 -12.17
C GLY A 581 0.27 33.33 -13.57
N GLN A 582 0.79 32.67 -14.61
CA GLN A 582 0.44 32.93 -16.02
C GLN A 582 0.12 31.64 -16.78
N ILE A 583 -0.78 31.74 -17.76
CA ILE A 583 -1.13 30.69 -18.73
C ILE A 583 -0.64 31.12 -20.10
N THR A 584 0.42 30.51 -20.60
CA THR A 584 1.10 30.99 -21.82
C THR A 584 0.87 30.06 -23.00
N ARG A 585 1.05 30.56 -24.23
CA ARG A 585 1.07 29.71 -25.41
C ARG A 585 2.18 28.66 -25.32
N LYS A 586 3.33 29.03 -24.76
CA LYS A 586 4.42 28.09 -24.46
C LYS A 586 3.97 26.98 -23.50
N GLY A 587 3.17 27.31 -22.48
CA GLY A 587 2.57 26.34 -21.56
C GLY A 587 1.61 25.38 -22.24
N VAL A 588 0.76 25.90 -23.14
CA VAL A 588 -0.14 25.10 -24.00
C VAL A 588 0.67 24.12 -24.86
N ASP A 589 1.65 24.61 -25.62
CA ASP A 589 2.46 23.78 -26.52
C ASP A 589 3.24 22.70 -25.74
N ALA A 590 3.74 23.04 -24.54
CA ALA A 590 4.43 22.08 -23.67
C ALA A 590 3.51 20.97 -23.15
N ASN A 591 2.29 21.30 -22.72
CA ASN A 591 1.30 20.30 -22.28
C ASN A 591 0.86 19.40 -23.44
N ILE A 592 0.66 19.95 -24.63
CA ILE A 592 0.31 19.16 -25.84
C ILE A 592 1.45 18.20 -26.18
N TYR A 593 2.69 18.70 -26.25
CA TYR A 593 3.86 17.88 -26.57
C TYR A 593 4.02 16.72 -25.58
N ILE A 594 3.94 17.00 -24.27
CA ILE A 594 4.14 15.99 -23.24
C ILE A 594 2.99 14.99 -23.20
N GLY A 595 1.75 15.48 -23.24
CA GLY A 595 0.56 14.62 -23.29
C GLY A 595 0.61 13.66 -24.47
N LEU A 596 0.89 14.16 -25.68
CA LEU A 596 0.99 13.31 -26.87
C LEU A 596 2.13 12.29 -26.79
N ASN A 597 3.34 12.69 -26.41
CA ASN A 597 4.48 11.77 -26.33
C ASN A 597 4.30 10.71 -25.25
N TYR A 598 3.74 11.07 -24.10
CA TYR A 598 3.46 10.11 -23.04
C TYR A 598 2.37 9.11 -23.46
N MET A 599 1.21 9.61 -23.93
CA MET A 599 0.09 8.76 -24.33
C MET A 599 0.44 7.83 -25.48
N GLU A 600 1.23 8.30 -26.46
CA GLU A 600 1.74 7.48 -27.56
C GLU A 600 2.61 6.32 -27.06
N SER A 601 3.54 6.62 -26.15
CA SER A 601 4.43 5.61 -25.54
C SER A 601 3.65 4.60 -24.71
N TRP A 602 2.67 5.08 -23.94
CA TRP A 602 1.80 4.27 -23.11
C TRP A 602 0.96 3.30 -23.95
N LEU A 603 0.40 3.77 -25.09
CA LEU A 603 -0.33 2.93 -26.04
C LEU A 603 0.53 1.84 -26.70
N ARG A 604 1.87 2.02 -26.69
CA ARG A 604 2.84 1.00 -27.11
C ARG A 604 3.33 0.10 -25.98
N GLY A 605 2.79 0.24 -24.77
CA GLY A 605 3.12 -0.57 -23.62
C GLY A 605 4.23 -0.01 -22.71
N TYR A 606 4.61 1.26 -22.85
CA TYR A 606 5.63 1.91 -22.02
C TYR A 606 5.03 3.02 -21.16
N GLY A 607 4.94 2.81 -19.83
CA GLY A 607 4.39 3.79 -18.88
C GLY A 607 5.41 4.68 -18.18
N CYS A 608 6.72 4.37 -18.30
CA CYS A 608 7.81 5.10 -17.67
C CYS A 608 8.69 5.70 -18.77
N VAL A 609 8.49 6.98 -19.09
CA VAL A 609 8.92 7.55 -20.37
C VAL A 609 9.89 8.72 -20.17
N PRO A 610 11.10 8.67 -20.74
CA PRO A 610 12.00 9.81 -20.72
C PRO A 610 11.52 10.90 -21.70
N ILE A 611 10.99 12.01 -21.17
CA ILE A 611 10.55 13.17 -21.96
C ILE A 611 11.29 14.41 -21.44
N ASN A 612 11.97 15.15 -22.31
CA ASN A 612 12.72 16.36 -21.93
C ASN A 612 13.70 16.15 -20.74
N HIS A 613 14.34 14.98 -20.68
CA HIS A 613 15.25 14.56 -19.59
C HIS A 613 14.57 14.41 -18.21
N MET A 614 13.26 14.24 -18.18
CA MET A 614 12.48 13.86 -17.01
C MET A 614 11.93 12.46 -17.23
N MET A 615 11.92 11.64 -16.18
CA MET A 615 11.24 10.36 -16.19
C MET A 615 9.77 10.58 -15.86
N GLU A 616 8.94 10.65 -16.89
CA GLU A 616 7.51 10.96 -16.76
C GLU A 616 6.68 9.68 -16.61
N ASP A 617 5.61 9.79 -15.83
CA ASP A 617 4.57 8.79 -15.60
C ASP A 617 3.18 9.36 -15.96
N ALA A 618 2.11 8.60 -15.70
CA ALA A 618 0.76 8.97 -16.15
C ALA A 618 0.27 10.30 -15.56
N ALA A 619 0.61 10.60 -14.30
CA ALA A 619 0.26 11.85 -13.64
C ALA A 619 0.70 13.10 -14.43
N THR A 620 1.85 13.06 -15.11
CA THR A 620 2.31 14.18 -15.95
C THR A 620 1.37 14.40 -17.15
N ALA A 621 0.91 13.33 -17.79
CA ALA A 621 -0.04 13.43 -18.89
C ALA A 621 -1.44 13.81 -18.41
N GLU A 622 -1.85 13.40 -17.20
CA GLU A 622 -3.11 13.80 -16.58
C GLU A 622 -3.20 15.30 -16.33
N VAL A 623 -2.17 15.88 -15.71
CA VAL A 623 -2.06 17.33 -15.53
C VAL A 623 -2.13 18.03 -16.89
N SER A 624 -1.36 17.54 -17.87
CA SER A 624 -1.31 18.16 -19.20
C SER A 624 -2.68 18.18 -19.86
N ARG A 625 -3.40 17.04 -19.85
CA ARG A 625 -4.74 16.87 -20.41
C ARG A 625 -5.76 17.79 -19.74
N LEU A 626 -5.83 17.79 -18.41
CA LEU A 626 -6.84 18.58 -17.70
C LEU A 626 -6.54 20.08 -17.65
N SER A 627 -5.27 20.49 -17.68
CA SER A 627 -4.92 21.90 -17.89
C SER A 627 -5.43 22.38 -19.26
N LEU A 628 -5.19 21.62 -20.33
CA LEU A 628 -5.68 21.97 -21.68
C LEU A 628 -7.22 22.03 -21.72
N PHE A 629 -7.90 21.05 -21.13
CA PHE A 629 -9.37 21.06 -21.02
C PHE A 629 -9.85 22.32 -20.27
N THR A 630 -9.34 22.56 -19.06
CA THR A 630 -9.81 23.67 -18.20
C THR A 630 -9.55 25.03 -18.84
N TRP A 631 -8.36 25.24 -19.41
CA TRP A 631 -8.00 26.49 -20.07
C TRP A 631 -8.89 26.76 -21.29
N SER A 632 -9.15 25.74 -22.11
CA SER A 632 -9.98 25.89 -23.32
C SER A 632 -11.47 26.04 -22.98
N HIS A 633 -11.98 25.25 -22.03
CA HIS A 633 -13.36 25.30 -21.55
C HIS A 633 -13.73 26.67 -20.97
N HIS A 634 -12.86 27.26 -20.15
CA HIS A 634 -13.07 28.60 -19.59
C HIS A 634 -12.70 29.74 -20.53
N GLY A 635 -12.11 29.43 -21.69
CA GLY A 635 -11.75 30.44 -22.68
C GLY A 635 -10.71 31.44 -22.17
N VAL A 636 -9.66 30.96 -21.50
CA VAL A 636 -8.64 31.82 -20.87
C VAL A 636 -7.89 32.63 -21.92
N ILE A 637 -7.44 33.83 -21.54
CA ILE A 637 -6.59 34.68 -22.40
C ILE A 637 -5.14 34.35 -22.13
N LEU A 638 -4.42 33.88 -23.15
CA LEU A 638 -3.00 33.57 -23.04
C LEU A 638 -2.20 34.85 -22.81
N GLN A 639 -1.40 34.91 -21.74
CA GLN A 639 -0.76 36.16 -21.33
C GLN A 639 0.28 36.68 -22.34
N ASP A 640 0.95 35.79 -23.07
CA ASP A 640 2.02 36.12 -24.02
C ASP A 640 1.50 36.50 -25.43
N THR A 641 0.50 35.80 -25.95
CA THR A 641 -0.07 36.07 -27.29
C THR A 641 -1.31 36.95 -27.28
N LYS A 642 -1.96 37.10 -26.11
CA LYS A 642 -3.29 37.73 -25.94
C LYS A 642 -4.42 37.03 -26.70
N GLU A 643 -4.16 35.84 -27.24
CA GLU A 643 -5.15 35.00 -27.91
C GLU A 643 -6.06 34.34 -26.88
N LYS A 644 -7.36 34.26 -27.19
CA LYS A 644 -8.30 33.46 -26.39
C LYS A 644 -8.11 31.99 -26.73
N PHE A 645 -7.81 31.17 -25.73
CA PHE A 645 -7.65 29.73 -25.91
C PHE A 645 -9.02 29.04 -25.87
N THR A 646 -9.50 28.57 -27.02
CA THR A 646 -10.82 27.89 -27.15
C THR A 646 -10.65 26.41 -27.48
N PRO A 647 -11.70 25.58 -27.35
CA PRO A 647 -11.67 24.17 -27.74
C PRO A 647 -11.24 23.97 -29.20
N GLU A 648 -11.70 24.83 -30.12
CA GLU A 648 -11.35 24.74 -31.55
C GLU A 648 -9.87 24.99 -31.78
N LEU A 649 -9.30 25.98 -31.08
CA LEU A 649 -7.86 26.28 -31.16
C LEU A 649 -7.04 25.14 -30.56
N ALA A 650 -7.43 24.62 -29.40
CA ALA A 650 -6.78 23.47 -28.76
C ALA A 650 -6.76 22.25 -29.69
N VAL A 651 -7.91 21.89 -30.27
CA VAL A 651 -8.04 20.77 -31.23
C VAL A 651 -7.15 20.96 -32.45
N LYS A 652 -7.07 22.18 -32.99
CA LYS A 652 -6.20 22.48 -34.13
C LYS A 652 -4.73 22.23 -33.77
N ILE A 653 -4.24 22.79 -32.66
CA ILE A 653 -2.84 22.68 -32.24
C ILE A 653 -2.47 21.21 -31.94
N ILE A 654 -3.36 20.47 -31.26
CA ILE A 654 -3.15 19.05 -30.96
C ILE A 654 -2.99 18.23 -32.25
N ASN A 655 -3.87 18.43 -33.22
CA ASN A 655 -3.80 17.71 -34.49
C ASN A 655 -2.55 18.06 -35.30
N ASP A 656 -2.15 19.33 -35.31
CA ASP A 656 -0.95 19.79 -36.02
C ASP A 656 0.32 19.22 -35.37
N GLU A 657 0.43 19.25 -34.04
CA GLU A 657 1.58 18.69 -33.33
C GLU A 657 1.63 17.16 -33.46
N ALA A 658 0.49 16.47 -33.39
CA ALA A 658 0.44 15.01 -33.57
C ALA A 658 0.92 14.59 -34.98
N LYS A 659 0.51 15.30 -36.03
CA LYS A 659 1.01 15.06 -37.41
C LYS A 659 2.51 15.29 -37.53
N LYS A 660 3.03 16.32 -36.89
CA LYS A 660 4.46 16.64 -36.87
C LYS A 660 5.28 15.57 -36.14
N LEU A 661 4.75 15.01 -35.05
CA LEU A 661 5.42 13.97 -34.25
C LEU A 661 5.36 12.58 -34.90
N ALA A 662 4.32 12.31 -35.70
CA ALA A 662 4.09 11.04 -36.40
C ALA A 662 5.09 10.78 -37.55
N THR A 663 6.37 10.64 -37.20
CA THR A 663 7.50 10.48 -38.13
C THR A 663 7.90 9.04 -38.40
N THR A 664 7.47 8.10 -37.54
CA THR A 664 7.83 6.68 -37.63
C THR A 664 6.61 5.81 -37.93
N GLU A 665 6.79 4.72 -38.67
CA GLU A 665 5.72 3.77 -38.94
C GLU A 665 5.28 3.05 -37.63
N GLY A 666 3.98 2.81 -37.47
CA GLY A 666 3.41 2.15 -36.29
C GLY A 666 3.34 3.00 -35.02
N ASN A 667 3.56 4.32 -35.12
CA ASN A 667 3.32 5.26 -34.02
C ASN A 667 1.83 5.30 -33.62
N LYS A 668 1.55 5.81 -32.41
CA LYS A 668 0.19 5.93 -31.85
C LYS A 668 -0.25 7.38 -31.60
N PHE A 669 0.35 8.35 -32.29
CA PHE A 669 0.04 9.77 -32.08
C PHE A 669 -1.38 10.15 -32.52
N ALA A 670 -1.91 9.51 -33.56
CA ALA A 670 -3.27 9.76 -34.01
C ALA A 670 -4.31 9.32 -32.97
N GLU A 671 -4.12 8.15 -32.37
CA GLU A 671 -4.96 7.63 -31.30
C GLU A 671 -4.85 8.50 -30.03
N ALA A 672 -3.64 8.93 -29.65
CA ALA A 672 -3.42 9.85 -28.53
C ALA A 672 -4.10 11.21 -28.75
N ALA A 673 -3.94 11.81 -29.94
CA ALA A 673 -4.57 13.07 -30.30
C ALA A 673 -6.09 12.97 -30.32
N LYS A 674 -6.65 11.86 -30.81
CA LYS A 674 -8.08 11.60 -30.80
C LYS A 674 -8.63 11.53 -29.38
N ALA A 675 -7.93 10.88 -28.45
CA ALA A 675 -8.34 10.81 -27.05
C ALA A 675 -8.43 12.22 -26.42
N LEU A 676 -7.41 13.07 -26.61
CA LEU A 676 -7.41 14.46 -26.10
C LEU A 676 -8.50 15.32 -26.76
N THR A 677 -8.63 15.24 -28.08
CA THR A 677 -9.55 16.09 -28.84
C THR A 677 -11.01 15.71 -28.62
N ASP A 678 -11.34 14.43 -28.43
CA ASP A 678 -12.70 13.99 -28.13
C ASP A 678 -13.20 14.58 -26.79
N GLU A 679 -12.33 14.69 -25.77
CA GLU A 679 -12.70 15.31 -24.49
C GLU A 679 -12.75 16.83 -24.58
N ILE A 680 -11.74 17.48 -25.18
CA ILE A 680 -11.68 18.95 -25.30
C ILE A 680 -12.85 19.51 -26.12
N SER A 681 -13.32 18.77 -27.13
CA SER A 681 -14.44 19.19 -27.97
C SER A 681 -15.82 18.76 -27.46
N ASP A 682 -15.92 18.32 -26.20
CA ASP A 682 -17.14 17.83 -25.54
C ASP A 682 -17.86 16.68 -26.28
N LYS A 683 -17.17 15.98 -27.19
CA LYS A 683 -17.70 14.76 -27.83
C LYS A 683 -17.83 13.61 -26.85
N LYS A 684 -17.00 13.63 -25.80
CA LYS A 684 -17.04 12.72 -24.67
C LYS A 684 -16.95 13.52 -23.38
N PRO A 685 -17.62 13.09 -22.30
CA PRO A 685 -17.44 13.70 -20.99
C PRO A 685 -15.98 13.54 -20.54
N VAL A 686 -15.51 14.48 -19.73
CA VAL A 686 -14.18 14.40 -19.10
C VAL A 686 -14.08 13.12 -18.29
N ALA A 687 -13.15 12.25 -18.64
CA ALA A 687 -12.90 11.02 -17.92
C ALA A 687 -12.18 11.29 -16.59
N GLU A 688 -12.49 10.47 -15.59
CA GLU A 688 -11.83 10.50 -14.29
C GLU A 688 -10.32 10.33 -14.39
N PHE A 689 -9.86 9.49 -15.32
CA PHE A 689 -8.45 9.22 -15.61
C PHE A 689 -8.23 8.97 -17.11
N LEU A 690 -7.08 9.37 -17.65
CA LEU A 690 -6.64 9.10 -19.02
C LEU A 690 -6.50 7.60 -19.28
N THR A 691 -6.13 6.83 -18.26
CA THR A 691 -5.96 5.39 -18.33
C THR A 691 -7.26 4.69 -18.67
N ASP A 692 -8.40 5.20 -18.20
CA ASP A 692 -9.74 4.68 -18.55
C ASP A 692 -10.04 4.85 -20.05
N ILE A 693 -9.52 5.91 -20.66
CA ILE A 693 -9.68 6.22 -22.09
C ILE A 693 -8.77 5.33 -22.94
N LEU A 694 -7.52 5.11 -22.50
CA LEU A 694 -6.50 4.44 -23.29
C LEU A 694 -6.47 2.91 -23.09
N TYR A 695 -6.80 2.41 -21.89
CA TYR A 695 -6.76 0.99 -21.57
C TYR A 695 -7.52 0.09 -22.56
N PRO A 696 -8.72 0.45 -23.06
CA PRO A 696 -9.43 -0.33 -24.06
C PRO A 696 -8.62 -0.60 -25.34
N GLN A 697 -7.65 0.25 -25.67
CA GLN A 697 -6.82 0.12 -26.87
C GLN A 697 -5.64 -0.86 -26.70
N ILE A 698 -5.25 -1.14 -25.45
CA ILE A 698 -4.12 -2.03 -25.12
C ILE A 698 -4.55 -3.31 -24.41
N ALA A 699 -5.84 -3.43 -24.05
CA ALA A 699 -6.42 -4.63 -23.47
C ALA A 699 -6.68 -5.68 -24.56
N THR A 700 -5.69 -6.53 -24.80
CA THR A 700 -5.75 -7.62 -25.78
C THR A 700 -6.27 -8.90 -25.13
N THR A 701 -7.53 -9.26 -25.42
CA THR A 701 -8.14 -10.50 -24.92
C THR A 701 -8.00 -11.64 -25.93
N GLY A 702 -7.80 -12.85 -25.43
CA GLY A 702 -7.72 -14.09 -26.18
C GLY A 702 -8.98 -14.96 -26.00
N LYS A 703 -8.86 -16.25 -26.34
CA LYS A 703 -9.93 -17.22 -26.09
C LYS A 703 -9.99 -17.57 -24.60
N PRO A 704 -11.20 -17.84 -24.05
CA PRO A 704 -11.34 -18.38 -22.70
C PRO A 704 -10.48 -19.62 -22.50
N LEU A 705 -9.70 -19.62 -21.42
CA LEU A 705 -8.91 -20.76 -20.96
C LEU A 705 -9.71 -21.57 -19.92
N ASP A 706 -9.60 -22.89 -19.97
CA ASP A 706 -10.14 -23.76 -18.92
C ASP A 706 -9.31 -23.57 -17.63
N VAL A 707 -9.89 -22.93 -16.62
CA VAL A 707 -9.22 -22.64 -15.35
C VAL A 707 -8.72 -23.93 -14.67
N ASN A 708 -9.34 -25.08 -14.94
CA ASN A 708 -8.90 -26.37 -14.39
C ASN A 708 -7.60 -26.88 -15.03
N SER A 709 -7.21 -26.35 -16.19
CA SER A 709 -5.94 -26.70 -16.84
C SER A 709 -4.73 -26.00 -16.22
N LEU A 710 -4.96 -25.02 -15.34
CA LEU A 710 -3.89 -24.30 -14.65
C LEU A 710 -3.22 -25.18 -13.59
N LYS A 711 -1.97 -24.88 -13.29
CA LYS A 711 -1.24 -25.49 -12.17
C LYS A 711 -2.04 -25.35 -10.86
N ALA A 712 -2.11 -26.44 -10.08
CA ALA A 712 -2.85 -26.48 -8.80
C ALA A 712 -2.34 -25.47 -7.77
#